data_AF-E3RIQ6-F1
#
_entry.id   AF-E3RIQ6-F1
#
_cell.length_a   1.000
_cell.length_b   1.000
_cell.length_c   1.000
_cell.angle_alpha   90.00
_cell.angle_beta   90.00
_cell.angle_gamma   90.00
#
_symmetry.space_group_name_H-M   'P 1'
#
loop_
_entity.id
_entity.type
_entity.pdbx_description
1 polymer ?
#
loop_
_entity_poly.entity_id
_entity_poly.type
_entity_poly.pdbx_seq_one_letter_code
_entity_poly.pdbx_strand_id
1 'polypeptide(L)'
;MAKMASDSMILSFDAKPYAFSFPLAHTALLIIDMQRDFLLAKGFGEIQGGNLEAVQASIAPTKRLLEACRGVGMTVFHTREGHKPDLSDCPSAKLIRQEAAPGNTQHKLVIGDKGELGRLLTRGEYGHDIIDELKPIPGEVVIDKPGKGSFWNTTIFHQLKARAITHLIVSGVTTECCFATTIREANDRGFECCGIEEATSGYNDVCFKKTTLDMIHWSQGLFGFIGCLEPLLEALAPVSTKKIQVAPTPLQTPPTFDGDLTISALQRAYKNGLSPITVADKVYDKIEAYQKIDPAVWIHLQPREAILEAARQLASRYPDRSALPPLFGVPFSAKDSIDVSGLPTTTACPPLAHVPSVSAPVYDKVIAEGALFFGKTNLDQLATGLVGCRSPYGIPHSVYHKDYISGGSSSGSTVSVGANLVSFSLATDTAGSGRVPAGFNGIVGYKPTRGTISFRGITPACLSLDCIALSTKTVSDARTVWQILEGHDPLDPYAKPEIAFERHINSIGPQSRTFKFGVPPPEAMEICSTPARRMFNETILKLQKIGGVLTQIDWSPFQKAGQLLYDGTFVSERLASLPDDFLEKNRSALHPVTVQLMDTVTNRKSSAVDAYRDLQAKAIYIRQAEQVFAYSASGVDVIAVPTTPTHWKIEEVLADPIKKNSILGEFTHCGNVLDLCGIAVPAGTYPVAELSGQETDEGVLPFSVTLLSGSRLDAELLEIARRFEENFA
;
A
#
# COMPACT_ATOMS: atom_id res chain seq x y z
N MET A 1 4.53 0.19 -25.82
CA MET A 1 3.23 -0.15 -26.45
C MET A 1 2.49 -1.32 -25.78
N ALA A 2 3.15 -2.41 -25.35
CA ALA A 2 2.46 -3.54 -24.68
C ALA A 2 1.89 -3.23 -23.27
N LYS A 3 2.45 -2.23 -22.55
CA LYS A 3 1.99 -1.83 -21.20
C LYS A 3 0.64 -1.07 -21.22
N MET A 4 0.29 -0.44 -22.34
CA MET A 4 -0.99 0.28 -22.49
C MET A 4 -2.20 -0.65 -22.71
N ALA A 5 -1.98 -1.93 -23.04
CA ALA A 5 -3.07 -2.82 -23.45
C ALA A 5 -3.75 -3.57 -22.30
N SER A 6 -3.10 -3.74 -21.14
CA SER A 6 -3.65 -4.57 -20.05
C SER A 6 -4.69 -3.86 -19.18
N ASP A 7 -4.48 -2.58 -18.86
CA ASP A 7 -5.38 -1.83 -17.97
C ASP A 7 -6.69 -1.41 -18.66
N SER A 8 -6.69 -1.38 -20.01
CA SER A 8 -7.87 -1.07 -20.82
C SER A 8 -8.63 -2.30 -21.33
N MET A 9 -8.20 -3.51 -20.98
CA MET A 9 -8.80 -4.73 -21.53
C MET A 9 -10.14 -5.03 -20.85
N ILE A 10 -11.22 -4.72 -21.56
CA ILE A 10 -12.58 -5.07 -21.18
C ILE A 10 -12.91 -6.43 -21.80
N LEU A 11 -13.31 -7.37 -20.97
CA LEU A 11 -13.83 -8.67 -21.37
C LEU A 11 -15.35 -8.67 -21.21
N SER A 12 -16.04 -9.53 -21.95
CA SER A 12 -17.48 -9.68 -21.87
C SER A 12 -17.86 -11.14 -22.12
N PHE A 13 -18.91 -11.62 -21.45
CA PHE A 13 -19.47 -12.96 -21.69
C PHE A 13 -20.97 -12.97 -21.42
N ASP A 14 -21.64 -13.98 -21.99
CA ASP A 14 -23.08 -14.15 -21.83
C ASP A 14 -23.46 -14.40 -20.37
N ALA A 15 -24.37 -13.56 -19.88
CA ALA A 15 -24.91 -13.60 -18.52
C ALA A 15 -26.37 -13.14 -18.54
N LYS A 16 -27.06 -13.33 -17.42
CA LYS A 16 -28.38 -12.77 -17.14
C LYS A 16 -28.23 -11.55 -16.24
N PRO A 17 -29.01 -10.47 -16.47
CA PRO A 17 -30.06 -10.35 -17.49
C PRO A 17 -29.55 -10.12 -18.93
N TYR A 18 -28.29 -9.70 -19.08
CA TYR A 18 -27.57 -9.49 -20.34
C TYR A 18 -26.07 -9.70 -20.11
N ALA A 19 -25.26 -9.63 -21.16
CA ALA A 19 -23.83 -9.88 -21.11
C ALA A 19 -23.12 -9.04 -20.02
N PHE A 20 -22.31 -9.69 -19.20
CA PHE A 20 -21.53 -9.03 -18.14
C PHE A 20 -20.19 -8.61 -18.70
N SER A 21 -19.90 -7.30 -18.67
CA SER A 21 -18.65 -6.73 -19.17
C SER A 21 -17.80 -6.20 -18.03
N PHE A 22 -16.51 -6.52 -18.01
CA PHE A 22 -15.64 -6.16 -16.89
C PHE A 22 -14.21 -5.83 -17.33
N PRO A 23 -13.57 -4.83 -16.71
CA PRO A 23 -12.14 -4.55 -16.89
C PRO A 23 -11.28 -5.56 -16.11
N LEU A 24 -10.43 -6.32 -16.79
CA LEU A 24 -9.65 -7.40 -16.18
C LEU A 24 -8.79 -6.92 -14.98
N ALA A 25 -8.12 -5.78 -15.12
CA ALA A 25 -7.24 -5.21 -14.10
C ALA A 25 -7.97 -4.74 -12.82
N HIS A 26 -9.27 -4.47 -12.90
CA HIS A 26 -10.10 -4.00 -11.79
C HIS A 26 -11.18 -5.01 -11.37
N THR A 27 -10.97 -6.28 -11.71
CA THR A 27 -11.87 -7.40 -11.37
C THR A 27 -11.18 -8.36 -10.42
N ALA A 28 -11.91 -8.84 -9.42
CA ALA A 28 -11.46 -9.91 -8.54
C ALA A 28 -12.38 -11.12 -8.59
N LEU A 29 -11.81 -12.30 -8.43
CA LEU A 29 -12.55 -13.51 -8.10
C LEU A 29 -12.76 -13.55 -6.58
N LEU A 30 -14.00 -13.72 -6.13
CA LEU A 30 -14.38 -13.91 -4.74
C LEU A 30 -14.94 -15.32 -4.53
N ILE A 31 -14.17 -16.17 -3.85
CA ILE A 31 -14.53 -17.56 -3.52
C ILE A 31 -15.06 -17.60 -2.09
N ILE A 32 -16.35 -17.91 -1.96
CA ILE A 32 -17.05 -17.83 -0.69
C ILE A 32 -17.07 -19.19 0.01
N ASP A 33 -16.44 -19.23 1.17
CA ASP A 33 -16.64 -20.25 2.21
C ASP A 33 -16.40 -21.70 1.78
N MET A 34 -15.44 -21.94 0.87
CA MET A 34 -15.05 -23.29 0.45
C MET A 34 -14.18 -24.00 1.52
N GLN A 35 -14.60 -23.94 2.78
CA GLN A 35 -13.95 -24.52 3.95
C GLN A 35 -14.39 -25.96 4.20
N ARG A 36 -13.54 -26.75 4.88
CA ARG A 36 -13.79 -28.16 5.20
C ARG A 36 -15.07 -28.33 6.00
N ASP A 37 -15.39 -27.39 6.89
CA ASP A 37 -16.63 -27.38 7.67
C ASP A 37 -17.88 -27.35 6.79
N PHE A 38 -17.82 -26.82 5.57
CA PHE A 38 -18.94 -26.80 4.64
C PHE A 38 -18.82 -27.81 3.49
N LEU A 39 -17.76 -28.59 3.39
CA LEU A 39 -17.51 -29.43 2.20
C LEU A 39 -17.07 -30.86 2.52
N LEU A 40 -16.71 -31.16 3.77
CA LEU A 40 -16.37 -32.50 4.22
C LEU A 40 -17.45 -33.10 5.12
N ALA A 41 -17.50 -34.42 5.13
CA ALA A 41 -18.32 -35.17 6.07
C ALA A 41 -17.95 -34.77 7.51
N LYS A 42 -18.97 -34.69 8.36
CA LYS A 42 -18.91 -34.33 9.77
C LYS A 42 -18.42 -32.91 10.04
N GLY A 43 -18.37 -32.08 9.00
CA GLY A 43 -18.25 -30.63 9.12
C GLY A 43 -19.59 -29.99 9.49
N PHE A 44 -19.52 -28.72 9.91
CA PHE A 44 -20.70 -27.93 10.28
C PHE A 44 -21.85 -28.00 9.26
N GLY A 45 -21.56 -27.97 7.97
CA GLY A 45 -22.55 -27.96 6.90
C GLY A 45 -23.33 -29.25 6.75
N GLU A 46 -22.70 -30.44 6.86
CA GLU A 46 -23.45 -31.70 6.93
C GLU A 46 -24.24 -31.78 8.24
N ILE A 47 -23.62 -31.33 9.34
CA ILE A 47 -24.24 -31.19 10.67
C ILE A 47 -25.36 -30.14 10.68
N GLN A 48 -25.69 -29.41 9.61
CA GLN A 48 -26.81 -28.45 9.65
C GLN A 48 -27.75 -28.53 8.44
N GLY A 49 -27.23 -28.90 7.28
CA GLY A 49 -27.94 -28.90 6.01
C GLY A 49 -28.10 -30.29 5.37
N GLY A 50 -27.33 -31.29 5.80
CA GLY A 50 -27.49 -32.71 5.43
C GLY A 50 -27.13 -33.13 4.00
N ASN A 51 -27.37 -32.31 2.97
CA ASN A 51 -27.08 -32.67 1.57
C ASN A 51 -25.64 -32.34 1.14
N LEU A 52 -24.67 -33.10 1.64
CA LEU A 52 -23.26 -32.88 1.38
C LEU A 52 -22.87 -33.03 -0.10
N GLU A 53 -23.46 -34.01 -0.81
CA GLU A 53 -23.16 -34.26 -2.23
C GLU A 53 -23.47 -33.04 -3.11
N ALA A 54 -24.58 -32.34 -2.82
CA ALA A 54 -24.99 -31.15 -3.57
C ALA A 54 -23.97 -30.01 -3.47
N VAL A 55 -23.37 -29.79 -2.31
CA VAL A 55 -22.34 -28.74 -2.15
C VAL A 55 -20.99 -29.17 -2.71
N GLN A 56 -20.61 -30.45 -2.56
CA GLN A 56 -19.38 -30.99 -3.13
C GLN A 56 -19.35 -30.93 -4.65
N ALA A 57 -20.51 -31.03 -5.32
CA ALA A 57 -20.61 -30.87 -6.78
C ALA A 57 -20.10 -29.50 -7.29
N SER A 58 -20.04 -28.47 -6.43
CA SER A 58 -19.51 -27.14 -6.80
C SER A 58 -17.97 -27.03 -6.77
N ILE A 59 -17.27 -28.01 -6.20
CA ILE A 59 -15.79 -27.97 -6.04
C ILE A 59 -15.09 -27.95 -7.39
N ALA A 60 -15.42 -28.88 -8.29
CA ALA A 60 -14.73 -28.99 -9.58
C ALA A 60 -14.97 -27.76 -10.49
N PRO A 61 -16.20 -27.23 -10.64
CA PRO A 61 -16.43 -25.95 -11.31
C PRO A 61 -15.66 -24.77 -10.69
N THR A 62 -15.66 -24.66 -9.36
CA THR A 62 -14.93 -23.60 -8.64
C THR A 62 -13.43 -23.69 -8.87
N LYS A 63 -12.87 -24.90 -8.90
CA LYS A 63 -11.45 -25.13 -9.20
C LYS A 63 -11.09 -24.68 -10.61
N ARG A 64 -11.90 -25.03 -11.61
CA ARG A 64 -11.69 -24.59 -13.00
C ARG A 64 -11.72 -23.07 -13.12
N LEU A 65 -12.67 -22.43 -12.45
CA LEU A 65 -12.76 -20.97 -12.39
C LEU A 65 -11.52 -20.35 -11.74
N LEU A 66 -11.12 -20.85 -10.57
CA LEU A 66 -9.93 -20.40 -9.85
C LEU A 66 -8.66 -20.52 -10.70
N GLU A 67 -8.46 -21.66 -11.37
CA GLU A 67 -7.30 -21.88 -12.23
C GLU A 67 -7.28 -20.95 -13.46
N ALA A 68 -8.44 -20.64 -14.02
CA ALA A 68 -8.57 -19.70 -15.13
C ALA A 68 -8.27 -18.25 -14.71
N CYS A 69 -8.85 -17.82 -13.57
CA CYS A 69 -8.59 -16.50 -12.98
C CYS A 69 -7.12 -16.33 -12.60
N ARG A 70 -6.49 -17.34 -12.00
CA ARG A 70 -5.03 -17.36 -11.74
C ARG A 70 -4.24 -17.24 -13.05
N GLY A 71 -4.66 -17.96 -14.10
CA GLY A 71 -4.00 -17.96 -15.40
C GLY A 71 -3.98 -16.61 -16.12
N VAL A 72 -4.93 -15.72 -15.81
CA VAL A 72 -4.98 -14.35 -16.35
C VAL A 72 -4.43 -13.30 -15.37
N GLY A 73 -3.94 -13.74 -14.20
CA GLY A 73 -3.42 -12.84 -13.16
C GLY A 73 -4.50 -12.03 -12.43
N MET A 74 -5.75 -12.50 -12.43
CA MET A 74 -6.85 -11.85 -11.71
C MET A 74 -6.61 -11.93 -10.19
N THR A 75 -6.95 -10.87 -9.47
CA THR A 75 -6.88 -10.88 -8.00
C THR A 75 -7.87 -11.90 -7.44
N VAL A 76 -7.44 -12.73 -6.48
CA VAL A 76 -8.30 -13.74 -5.85
C VAL A 76 -8.47 -13.45 -4.36
N PHE A 77 -9.72 -13.45 -3.92
CA PHE A 77 -10.15 -13.39 -2.54
C PHE A 77 -10.86 -14.70 -2.18
N HIS A 78 -10.52 -15.24 -1.03
CA HIS A 78 -11.22 -16.35 -0.39
C HIS A 78 -11.86 -15.85 0.89
N THR A 79 -13.06 -16.35 1.23
CA THR A 79 -13.65 -16.12 2.54
C THR A 79 -13.81 -17.42 3.30
N ARG A 80 -13.75 -17.33 4.63
CA ARG A 80 -14.09 -18.42 5.55
C ARG A 80 -15.03 -17.85 6.60
N GLU A 81 -16.22 -18.42 6.72
CA GLU A 81 -17.11 -18.09 7.84
C GLU A 81 -16.56 -18.75 9.10
N GLY A 82 -16.26 -17.92 10.10
CA GLY A 82 -15.79 -18.42 11.38
C GLY A 82 -15.53 -17.33 12.40
N HIS A 83 -15.54 -17.77 13.65
CA HIS A 83 -15.51 -16.94 14.84
C HIS A 83 -14.16 -17.03 15.55
N LYS A 84 -13.82 -15.99 16.32
CA LYS A 84 -12.64 -16.03 17.19
C LYS A 84 -12.69 -17.25 18.12
N PRO A 85 -11.55 -17.79 18.57
CA PRO A 85 -11.52 -18.93 19.48
C PRO A 85 -12.37 -18.75 20.75
N ASP A 86 -12.49 -17.52 21.25
CA ASP A 86 -13.31 -17.16 22.41
C ASP A 86 -14.78 -16.83 22.08
N LEU A 87 -15.17 -16.93 20.80
CA LEU A 87 -16.49 -16.60 20.26
C LEU A 87 -16.93 -15.14 20.51
N SER A 88 -16.01 -14.24 20.84
CA SER A 88 -16.33 -12.84 21.15
C SER A 88 -16.94 -12.05 20.00
N ASP A 89 -16.80 -12.54 18.76
CA ASP A 89 -17.43 -11.98 17.57
C ASP A 89 -18.61 -12.82 17.04
N CYS A 90 -19.07 -13.82 17.79
CA CYS A 90 -20.26 -14.61 17.46
C CYS A 90 -21.52 -13.95 18.05
N PRO A 91 -22.47 -13.48 17.21
CA PRO A 91 -23.73 -12.95 17.73
C PRO A 91 -24.48 -13.99 18.55
N SER A 92 -24.90 -13.63 19.76
CA SER A 92 -25.65 -14.55 20.65
C SER A 92 -26.88 -15.14 19.99
N ALA A 93 -27.54 -14.39 19.10
CA ALA A 93 -28.68 -14.87 18.33
C ALA A 93 -28.34 -16.05 17.39
N LYS A 94 -27.11 -16.19 16.89
CA LYS A 94 -26.68 -17.36 16.11
C LYS A 94 -26.64 -18.61 16.98
N LEU A 95 -26.06 -18.49 18.19
CA LEU A 95 -25.95 -19.60 19.15
C LEU A 95 -27.33 -20.03 19.66
N ILE A 96 -28.11 -19.07 20.17
CA ILE A 96 -29.39 -19.35 20.84
C ILE A 96 -30.41 -19.92 19.85
N ARG A 97 -30.50 -19.38 18.63
CA ARG A 97 -31.50 -19.84 17.65
C ARG A 97 -31.27 -21.30 17.24
N GLN A 98 -30.02 -21.70 17.14
CA GLN A 98 -29.64 -23.06 16.74
C GLN A 98 -29.95 -24.06 17.86
N GLU A 99 -29.63 -23.71 19.10
CA GLU A 99 -29.91 -24.53 20.29
C GLU A 99 -31.43 -24.66 20.55
N ALA A 100 -32.19 -23.58 20.36
CA ALA A 100 -33.61 -23.51 20.69
C ALA A 100 -34.56 -24.02 19.57
N ALA A 101 -34.05 -24.62 18.49
CA ALA A 101 -34.86 -25.06 17.35
C ALA A 101 -35.83 -26.20 17.74
N PRO A 102 -37.16 -25.97 17.78
CA PRO A 102 -38.12 -26.97 18.26
C PRO A 102 -38.16 -28.19 17.35
N GLY A 103 -38.03 -29.39 17.92
CA GLY A 103 -38.11 -30.64 17.17
C GLY A 103 -36.90 -30.96 16.30
N ASN A 104 -35.78 -30.25 16.45
CA ASN A 104 -34.53 -30.58 15.77
C ASN A 104 -33.94 -31.88 16.34
N THR A 105 -34.20 -33.00 15.66
CA THR A 105 -33.64 -34.33 15.98
C THR A 105 -32.32 -34.59 15.27
N GLN A 106 -31.91 -33.65 14.42
CA GLN A 106 -30.84 -33.85 13.46
C GLN A 106 -29.47 -33.56 14.12
N HIS A 107 -29.35 -32.52 14.96
CA HIS A 107 -28.03 -32.02 15.39
C HIS A 107 -28.02 -31.45 16.83
N LYS A 108 -27.04 -31.86 17.67
CA LYS A 108 -26.83 -31.37 19.05
C LYS A 108 -25.65 -30.41 19.23
N LEU A 109 -24.84 -30.22 18.19
CA LEU A 109 -23.64 -29.38 18.24
C LEU A 109 -23.92 -28.03 17.58
N VAL A 110 -23.50 -26.95 18.22
CA VAL A 110 -23.61 -25.57 17.72
C VAL A 110 -22.22 -24.98 17.42
N ILE A 111 -22.20 -23.77 16.88
CA ILE A 111 -20.96 -23.03 16.63
C ILE A 111 -20.08 -23.01 17.88
N GLY A 112 -18.80 -23.39 17.74
CA GLY A 112 -17.83 -23.45 18.82
C GLY A 112 -17.79 -24.75 19.61
N ASP A 113 -18.78 -25.64 19.46
CA ASP A 113 -18.71 -26.98 20.03
C ASP A 113 -17.66 -27.83 19.32
N LYS A 114 -17.11 -28.80 20.05
CA LYS A 114 -16.09 -29.72 19.51
C LYS A 114 -16.74 -30.78 18.62
N GLY A 115 -16.52 -30.68 17.32
CA GLY A 115 -16.83 -31.71 16.32
C GLY A 115 -15.63 -32.60 15.98
N GLU A 116 -15.77 -33.44 14.96
CA GLU A 116 -14.69 -34.33 14.51
C GLU A 116 -13.57 -33.61 13.75
N LEU A 117 -13.88 -32.49 13.10
CA LEU A 117 -12.90 -31.65 12.37
C LEU A 117 -12.30 -30.53 13.25
N GLY A 118 -12.53 -30.58 14.56
CA GLY A 118 -12.20 -29.49 15.49
C GLY A 118 -13.45 -28.74 15.94
N ARG A 119 -13.26 -27.57 16.55
CA ARG A 119 -14.40 -26.74 16.98
C ARG A 119 -15.09 -26.10 15.77
N LEU A 120 -16.41 -26.30 15.68
CA LEU A 120 -17.18 -25.89 14.50
C LEU A 120 -17.12 -24.38 14.27
N LEU A 121 -16.83 -23.95 13.03
CA LEU A 121 -16.69 -22.56 12.59
C LEU A 121 -15.82 -21.70 13.52
N THR A 122 -14.75 -22.28 14.06
CA THR A 122 -13.81 -21.60 14.95
C THR A 122 -12.46 -21.40 14.26
N ARG A 123 -11.98 -20.15 14.24
CA ARG A 123 -10.73 -19.80 13.56
C ARG A 123 -9.53 -20.54 14.14
N GLY A 124 -8.71 -21.08 13.25
CA GLY A 124 -7.51 -21.87 13.58
C GLY A 124 -7.75 -23.37 13.69
N GLU A 125 -9.00 -23.82 13.68
CA GLU A 125 -9.33 -25.25 13.67
C GLU A 125 -9.21 -25.85 12.25
N TYR A 126 -8.99 -27.17 12.16
CA TYR A 126 -8.84 -27.87 10.88
C TYR A 126 -10.09 -27.73 9.99
N GLY A 127 -11.29 -27.86 10.57
CA GLY A 127 -12.56 -27.70 9.87
C GLY A 127 -12.75 -26.32 9.26
N HIS A 128 -12.27 -25.27 9.90
CA HIS A 128 -12.45 -23.90 9.42
C HIS A 128 -11.62 -23.58 8.17
N ASP A 129 -10.58 -24.35 7.85
CA ASP A 129 -9.68 -24.02 6.73
C ASP A 129 -10.22 -24.45 5.35
N ILE A 130 -9.73 -23.81 4.28
CA ILE A 130 -10.13 -24.05 2.88
C ILE A 130 -9.66 -25.42 2.39
N ILE A 131 -10.52 -26.17 1.70
CA ILE A 131 -10.20 -27.50 1.15
C ILE A 131 -8.94 -27.50 0.26
N ASP A 132 -8.24 -28.63 0.19
CA ASP A 132 -6.93 -28.72 -0.47
C ASP A 132 -7.01 -28.39 -1.97
N GLU A 133 -8.12 -28.73 -2.63
CA GLU A 133 -8.37 -28.49 -4.06
C GLU A 133 -8.41 -27.00 -4.42
N LEU A 134 -8.74 -26.14 -3.46
CA LEU A 134 -8.92 -24.70 -3.63
C LEU A 134 -7.95 -23.90 -2.75
N LYS A 135 -6.90 -24.56 -2.26
CA LYS A 135 -5.92 -23.95 -1.36
C LYS A 135 -5.41 -22.61 -1.91
N PRO A 136 -5.42 -21.54 -1.09
CA PRO A 136 -4.85 -20.27 -1.47
C PRO A 136 -3.35 -20.40 -1.77
N ILE A 137 -2.88 -19.65 -2.76
CA ILE A 137 -1.44 -19.51 -3.07
C ILE A 137 -0.90 -18.17 -2.54
N PRO A 138 0.43 -18.00 -2.42
CA PRO A 138 1.00 -16.72 -1.99
C PRO A 138 0.46 -15.53 -2.80
N GLY A 139 0.08 -14.46 -2.11
CA GLY A 139 -0.51 -13.26 -2.69
C GLY A 139 -2.05 -13.26 -2.80
N GLU A 140 -2.72 -14.40 -2.64
CA GLU A 140 -4.19 -14.44 -2.56
C GLU A 140 -4.67 -14.01 -1.16
N VAL A 141 -5.80 -13.30 -1.11
CA VAL A 141 -6.33 -12.74 0.14
C VAL A 141 -7.30 -13.74 0.78
N VAL A 142 -7.15 -14.01 2.08
CA VAL A 142 -8.11 -14.82 2.85
C VAL A 142 -8.77 -13.92 3.90
N ILE A 143 -10.10 -13.85 3.88
CA ILE A 143 -10.91 -13.06 4.81
C ILE A 143 -11.70 -13.99 5.72
N ASP A 144 -11.40 -13.97 7.01
CA ASP A 144 -12.25 -14.61 8.02
C ASP A 144 -13.41 -13.68 8.36
N LYS A 145 -14.64 -14.18 8.23
CA LYS A 145 -15.86 -13.40 8.45
C LYS A 145 -16.73 -14.01 9.55
N PRO A 146 -17.17 -13.23 10.56
CA PRO A 146 -18.15 -13.71 11.54
C PRO A 146 -19.60 -13.61 11.01
N GLY A 147 -19.82 -12.87 9.93
CA GLY A 147 -21.11 -12.68 9.28
C GLY A 147 -21.37 -13.63 8.10
N LYS A 148 -22.62 -13.66 7.64
CA LYS A 148 -22.99 -14.35 6.40
C LYS A 148 -22.44 -13.61 5.19
N GLY A 149 -22.70 -12.31 5.13
CA GLY A 149 -22.12 -11.41 4.13
C GLY A 149 -20.64 -11.17 4.39
N SER A 150 -19.86 -11.12 3.31
CA SER A 150 -18.41 -10.98 3.39
C SER A 150 -17.95 -9.62 3.90
N PHE A 151 -18.80 -8.60 3.84
CA PHE A 151 -18.45 -7.23 4.25
C PHE A 151 -18.78 -6.93 5.71
N TRP A 152 -19.52 -7.81 6.38
CA TRP A 152 -19.90 -7.60 7.77
C TRP A 152 -18.73 -7.83 8.73
N ASN A 153 -18.26 -6.74 9.36
CA ASN A 153 -17.18 -6.76 10.34
C ASN A 153 -15.88 -7.40 9.80
N THR A 154 -15.53 -7.07 8.55
CA THR A 154 -14.30 -7.53 7.90
C THR A 154 -13.56 -6.37 7.23
N THR A 155 -12.33 -6.63 6.80
CA THR A 155 -11.50 -5.69 6.05
C THR A 155 -11.71 -5.80 4.52
N ILE A 156 -12.61 -6.67 4.03
CA ILE A 156 -12.71 -6.98 2.59
C ILE A 156 -12.98 -5.73 1.75
N PHE A 157 -13.83 -4.83 2.22
CA PHE A 157 -14.18 -3.62 1.47
C PHE A 157 -12.94 -2.77 1.20
N HIS A 158 -12.16 -2.56 2.26
CA HIS A 158 -10.93 -1.81 2.20
C HIS A 158 -9.90 -2.52 1.33
N GLN A 159 -9.72 -3.84 1.46
CA GLN A 159 -8.78 -4.62 0.67
C GLN A 159 -9.10 -4.63 -0.84
N LEU A 160 -10.40 -4.65 -1.19
CA LEU A 160 -10.87 -4.51 -2.57
C LEU A 160 -10.56 -3.12 -3.12
N LYS A 161 -10.91 -2.06 -2.36
CA LYS A 161 -10.62 -0.67 -2.75
C LYS A 161 -9.11 -0.40 -2.85
N ALA A 162 -8.32 -0.94 -1.92
CA ALA A 162 -6.86 -0.85 -1.93
C ALA A 162 -6.24 -1.43 -3.21
N ARG A 163 -6.94 -2.36 -3.88
CA ARG A 163 -6.57 -2.98 -5.18
C ARG A 163 -7.31 -2.36 -6.37
N ALA A 164 -8.01 -1.24 -6.17
CA ALA A 164 -8.84 -0.59 -7.17
C ALA A 164 -9.87 -1.52 -7.84
N ILE A 165 -10.37 -2.52 -7.09
CA ILE A 165 -11.37 -3.45 -7.61
C ILE A 165 -12.72 -2.76 -7.71
N THR A 166 -13.46 -3.06 -8.77
CA THR A 166 -14.82 -2.57 -9.02
C THR A 166 -15.78 -3.65 -9.47
N HIS A 167 -15.26 -4.76 -9.99
CA HIS A 167 -16.08 -5.89 -10.43
C HIS A 167 -15.69 -7.13 -9.63
N LEU A 168 -16.68 -7.95 -9.30
CA LEU A 168 -16.51 -9.21 -8.61
C LEU A 168 -17.11 -10.34 -9.44
N ILE A 169 -16.30 -11.34 -9.76
CA ILE A 169 -16.79 -12.66 -10.18
C ILE A 169 -16.91 -13.49 -8.91
N VAL A 170 -18.08 -14.07 -8.66
CA VAL A 170 -18.41 -14.70 -7.38
C VAL A 170 -18.71 -16.18 -7.55
N SER A 171 -18.06 -17.01 -6.73
CA SER A 171 -18.30 -18.45 -6.58
C SER A 171 -18.32 -18.82 -5.10
N GLY A 172 -18.67 -20.06 -4.76
CA GLY A 172 -18.60 -20.56 -3.38
C GLY A 172 -19.81 -21.38 -2.96
N VAL A 173 -19.97 -21.63 -1.67
CA VAL A 173 -21.07 -22.43 -1.13
C VAL A 173 -22.08 -21.60 -0.35
N THR A 174 -23.24 -22.21 -0.10
CA THR A 174 -24.42 -21.63 0.54
C THR A 174 -25.06 -20.53 -0.31
N THR A 175 -25.54 -20.93 -1.50
CA THR A 175 -26.11 -20.02 -2.52
C THR A 175 -27.12 -19.03 -1.93
N GLU A 176 -28.09 -19.56 -1.19
CA GLU A 176 -29.20 -18.87 -0.51
C GLU A 176 -28.79 -18.08 0.74
N CYS A 177 -27.52 -18.15 1.16
CA CYS A 177 -27.00 -17.54 2.37
C CYS A 177 -25.79 -16.64 2.08
N CYS A 178 -24.56 -17.13 2.30
CA CYS A 178 -23.36 -16.30 2.26
C CYS A 178 -23.08 -15.75 0.86
N PHE A 179 -23.33 -16.56 -0.17
CA PHE A 179 -23.17 -16.17 -1.57
C PHE A 179 -24.09 -14.99 -1.95
N ALA A 180 -25.41 -15.16 -1.81
CA ALA A 180 -26.38 -14.12 -2.18
C ALA A 180 -26.29 -12.87 -1.28
N THR A 181 -26.01 -13.05 0.02
CA THR A 181 -25.86 -11.91 0.95
C THR A 181 -24.63 -11.08 0.57
N THR A 182 -23.52 -11.73 0.22
CA THR A 182 -22.29 -11.04 -0.20
C THR A 182 -22.48 -10.26 -1.49
N ILE A 183 -23.14 -10.83 -2.51
CA ILE A 183 -23.41 -10.13 -3.77
C ILE A 183 -24.25 -8.87 -3.54
N ARG A 184 -25.30 -8.97 -2.72
CA ARG A 184 -26.16 -7.82 -2.39
C ARG A 184 -25.39 -6.74 -1.62
N GLU A 185 -24.61 -7.13 -0.61
CA GLU A 185 -23.76 -6.21 0.15
C GLU A 185 -22.70 -5.52 -0.72
N ALA A 186 -22.13 -6.24 -1.68
CA ALA A 186 -21.16 -5.71 -2.63
C ALA A 186 -21.82 -4.70 -3.58
N ASN A 187 -23.01 -5.03 -4.10
CA ASN A 187 -23.79 -4.14 -4.94
C ASN A 187 -24.14 -2.82 -4.23
N ASP A 188 -24.62 -2.87 -2.98
CA ASP A 188 -24.88 -1.67 -2.15
C ASP A 188 -23.61 -0.82 -1.91
N ARG A 189 -22.43 -1.46 -2.00
CA ARG A 189 -21.11 -0.80 -1.86
C ARG A 189 -20.50 -0.37 -3.19
N GLY A 190 -21.24 -0.50 -4.29
CA GLY A 190 -20.87 0.00 -5.61
C GLY A 190 -20.00 -0.95 -6.44
N PHE A 191 -19.99 -2.24 -6.13
CA PHE A 191 -19.34 -3.25 -6.96
C PHE A 191 -20.33 -3.87 -7.95
N GLU A 192 -19.88 -4.06 -9.19
CA GLU A 192 -20.60 -4.87 -10.16
C GLU A 192 -20.28 -6.35 -9.97
N CYS A 193 -21.30 -7.17 -9.70
CA CYS A 193 -21.10 -8.56 -9.29
C CYS A 193 -21.73 -9.53 -10.29
N CYS A 194 -20.99 -10.56 -10.67
CA CYS A 194 -21.49 -11.67 -11.47
C CYS A 194 -21.26 -13.00 -10.74
N GLY A 195 -22.34 -13.66 -10.32
CA GLY A 195 -22.31 -14.99 -9.75
C GLY A 195 -22.23 -16.07 -10.82
N ILE A 196 -21.41 -17.12 -10.59
CA ILE A 196 -21.26 -18.23 -11.54
C ILE A 196 -22.10 -19.43 -11.11
N GLU A 197 -23.11 -19.78 -11.92
CA GLU A 197 -24.16 -20.75 -11.58
C GLU A 197 -23.60 -22.14 -11.22
N GLU A 198 -22.65 -22.67 -11.99
CA GLU A 198 -22.06 -23.99 -11.76
C GLU A 198 -21.06 -24.00 -10.60
N ALA A 199 -20.48 -22.84 -10.28
CA ALA A 199 -19.52 -22.67 -9.19
C ALA A 199 -20.19 -22.21 -7.89
N THR A 200 -21.49 -22.49 -7.73
CA THR A 200 -22.18 -22.32 -6.45
C THR A 200 -23.20 -23.41 -6.16
N SER A 201 -23.39 -23.72 -4.88
CA SER A 201 -24.42 -24.66 -4.43
C SER A 201 -24.88 -24.39 -2.99
N GLY A 202 -25.93 -25.08 -2.56
CA GLY A 202 -26.49 -25.02 -1.21
C GLY A 202 -26.94 -26.40 -0.77
N TYR A 203 -27.37 -26.53 0.48
CA TYR A 203 -27.80 -27.81 1.06
C TYR A 203 -29.27 -28.12 0.83
N ASN A 204 -30.04 -27.12 0.42
CA ASN A 204 -31.48 -27.19 0.29
C ASN A 204 -31.93 -27.79 -1.04
N ASP A 205 -33.25 -27.97 -1.20
CA ASP A 205 -33.87 -28.36 -2.46
C ASP A 205 -33.39 -27.45 -3.62
N VAL A 206 -33.24 -28.04 -4.81
CA VAL A 206 -32.75 -27.35 -6.02
C VAL A 206 -33.54 -26.06 -6.33
N CYS A 207 -34.81 -25.97 -5.93
CA CYS A 207 -35.60 -24.76 -6.09
C CYS A 207 -35.03 -23.54 -5.33
N PHE A 208 -34.34 -23.73 -4.20
CA PHE A 208 -33.73 -22.63 -3.43
C PHE A 208 -32.57 -21.99 -4.18
N LYS A 209 -31.67 -22.81 -4.74
CA LYS A 209 -30.58 -22.34 -5.60
C LYS A 209 -31.14 -21.54 -6.76
N LYS A 210 -32.06 -22.13 -7.53
CA LYS A 210 -32.67 -21.47 -8.69
C LYS A 210 -33.33 -20.15 -8.34
N THR A 211 -34.19 -20.14 -7.32
CA THR A 211 -34.92 -18.93 -6.89
C THR A 211 -33.95 -17.83 -6.44
N THR A 212 -32.89 -18.21 -5.73
CA THR A 212 -31.87 -17.25 -5.27
C THR A 212 -31.12 -16.61 -6.43
N LEU A 213 -30.68 -17.41 -7.40
CA LEU A 213 -30.01 -16.91 -8.61
C LEU A 213 -30.96 -16.01 -9.42
N ASP A 214 -32.22 -16.42 -9.58
CA ASP A 214 -33.26 -15.62 -10.24
C ASP A 214 -33.50 -14.28 -9.54
N MET A 215 -33.46 -14.24 -8.21
CA MET A 215 -33.57 -13.00 -7.44
C MET A 215 -32.35 -12.08 -7.56
N ILE A 216 -31.17 -12.58 -7.93
CA ILE A 216 -29.96 -11.76 -8.10
C ILE A 216 -30.04 -10.96 -9.41
N HIS A 217 -30.38 -11.62 -10.52
CA HIS A 217 -30.46 -10.95 -11.84
C HIS A 217 -31.82 -10.29 -12.12
N TRP A 218 -32.77 -10.39 -11.19
CA TRP A 218 -34.09 -9.76 -11.27
C TRP A 218 -34.03 -8.23 -11.47
N SER A 219 -35.11 -7.67 -12.02
CA SER A 219 -35.26 -6.23 -12.29
C SER A 219 -34.13 -5.65 -13.13
N GLN A 220 -33.76 -6.35 -14.22
CA GLN A 220 -32.68 -5.94 -15.13
C GLN A 220 -31.32 -5.79 -14.43
N GLY A 221 -31.02 -6.72 -13.51
CA GLY A 221 -29.72 -6.80 -12.86
C GLY A 221 -29.58 -5.87 -11.65
N LEU A 222 -30.70 -5.53 -10.99
CA LEU A 222 -30.73 -4.61 -9.85
C LEU A 222 -29.74 -5.00 -8.75
N PHE A 223 -29.60 -6.30 -8.46
CA PHE A 223 -28.66 -6.81 -7.45
C PHE A 223 -27.37 -7.39 -8.04
N GLY A 224 -27.29 -7.55 -9.37
CA GLY A 224 -26.13 -8.11 -10.06
C GLY A 224 -26.50 -9.04 -11.21
N PHE A 225 -25.52 -9.84 -11.62
CA PHE A 225 -25.57 -10.71 -12.79
C PHE A 225 -25.40 -12.18 -12.39
N ILE A 226 -25.94 -13.09 -13.18
CA ILE A 226 -25.65 -14.53 -13.08
C ILE A 226 -25.17 -15.02 -14.44
N GLY A 227 -23.98 -15.62 -14.48
CA GLY A 227 -23.38 -16.16 -15.69
C GLY A 227 -23.08 -17.66 -15.56
N CYS A 228 -22.81 -18.28 -16.71
CA CYS A 228 -22.37 -19.68 -16.78
C CYS A 228 -20.84 -19.75 -16.84
N LEU A 229 -20.28 -20.85 -16.34
CA LEU A 229 -18.84 -21.05 -16.26
C LEU A 229 -18.17 -21.08 -17.65
N GLU A 230 -18.69 -21.85 -18.61
CA GLU A 230 -18.01 -22.03 -19.90
C GLU A 230 -17.85 -20.72 -20.69
N PRO A 231 -18.90 -19.88 -20.87
CA PRO A 231 -18.74 -18.59 -21.55
C PRO A 231 -17.69 -17.67 -20.90
N LEU A 232 -17.58 -17.67 -19.56
CA LEU A 232 -16.53 -16.93 -18.87
C LEU A 232 -15.14 -17.51 -19.15
N LEU A 233 -14.98 -18.83 -19.10
CA LEU A 233 -13.69 -19.48 -19.43
C LEU A 233 -13.26 -19.19 -20.87
N GLU A 234 -14.19 -19.20 -21.81
CA GLU A 234 -13.97 -18.82 -23.21
C GLU A 234 -13.52 -17.37 -23.35
N ALA A 235 -14.11 -16.44 -22.59
CA ALA A 235 -13.71 -15.03 -22.57
C ALA A 235 -12.30 -14.81 -21.97
N LEU A 236 -11.88 -15.64 -21.00
CA LEU A 236 -10.55 -15.58 -20.38
C LEU A 236 -9.45 -16.30 -21.19
N ALA A 237 -9.80 -17.30 -21.99
CA ALA A 237 -8.83 -18.14 -22.72
C ALA A 237 -7.86 -17.39 -23.67
N PRO A 238 -8.26 -16.30 -24.37
CA PRO A 238 -7.35 -15.54 -25.23
C PRO A 238 -6.25 -14.81 -24.48
N VAL A 239 -6.50 -14.44 -23.22
CA VAL A 239 -5.59 -13.60 -22.39
C VAL A 239 -4.81 -14.40 -21.36
N SER A 240 -5.05 -15.71 -21.29
CA SER A 240 -4.36 -16.58 -20.35
C SER A 240 -2.86 -16.63 -20.61
N THR A 241 -2.09 -16.30 -19.58
CA THR A 241 -0.61 -16.36 -19.60
C THR A 241 -0.07 -17.80 -19.67
N LYS A 242 -0.92 -18.81 -19.41
CA LYS A 242 -0.60 -20.23 -19.65
C LYS A 242 -0.39 -20.57 -21.14
N LYS A 243 -0.75 -19.67 -22.08
CA LYS A 243 -0.44 -19.82 -23.51
C LYS A 243 0.99 -19.43 -23.90
N ILE A 244 1.90 -19.13 -22.96
CA ILE A 244 3.33 -19.28 -23.26
C ILE A 244 3.58 -20.77 -23.41
N GLN A 245 3.63 -21.21 -24.67
CA GLN A 245 3.92 -22.58 -25.07
C GLN A 245 5.03 -23.14 -24.17
N VAL A 246 4.73 -24.25 -23.50
CA VAL A 246 5.75 -25.24 -23.17
C VAL A 246 6.31 -25.70 -24.51
N ALA A 247 7.26 -24.96 -25.07
CA ALA A 247 8.13 -25.52 -26.08
C ALA A 247 8.75 -26.76 -25.42
N PRO A 248 8.70 -27.94 -26.04
CA PRO A 248 9.24 -29.18 -25.47
C PRO A 248 10.77 -29.20 -25.50
N THR A 249 11.42 -28.04 -25.37
CA THR A 249 12.86 -27.88 -25.35
C THR A 249 13.17 -26.92 -24.21
N PRO A 250 14.04 -27.27 -23.23
CA PRO A 250 14.50 -26.29 -22.27
C PRO A 250 15.05 -25.10 -23.05
N LEU A 251 14.62 -23.88 -22.71
CA LEU A 251 15.29 -22.66 -23.21
C LEU A 251 16.78 -22.85 -22.92
N GLN A 252 17.58 -23.11 -23.97
CA GLN A 252 18.99 -23.46 -23.85
C GLN A 252 19.83 -22.30 -23.29
N THR A 253 19.22 -21.13 -23.12
CA THR A 253 19.85 -19.94 -22.53
C THR A 253 18.88 -19.32 -21.52
N PRO A 254 19.29 -19.11 -20.25
CA PRO A 254 18.49 -18.39 -19.27
C PRO A 254 18.12 -17.00 -19.80
N PRO A 255 16.92 -16.47 -19.49
CA PRO A 255 16.56 -15.11 -19.82
C PRO A 255 17.61 -14.14 -19.26
N THR A 256 18.07 -13.18 -20.06
CA THR A 256 19.00 -12.14 -19.61
C THR A 256 18.25 -11.09 -18.81
N PHE A 257 18.82 -10.64 -17.69
CA PHE A 257 18.28 -9.50 -16.95
C PHE A 257 18.45 -8.21 -17.76
N ASP A 258 17.35 -7.51 -18.02
CA ASP A 258 17.27 -6.30 -18.84
C ASP A 258 17.55 -5.01 -18.06
N GLY A 259 17.68 -5.11 -16.72
CA GLY A 259 17.95 -3.97 -15.85
C GLY A 259 16.71 -3.27 -15.29
N ASP A 260 15.50 -3.69 -15.67
CA ASP A 260 14.25 -3.15 -15.11
C ASP A 260 13.98 -3.72 -13.71
N LEU A 261 13.94 -2.82 -12.74
CA LEU A 261 13.71 -3.13 -11.33
C LEU A 261 12.28 -2.81 -10.86
N THR A 262 11.34 -2.48 -11.75
CA THR A 262 9.92 -2.41 -11.32
C THR A 262 9.43 -3.78 -10.84
N ILE A 263 8.59 -3.82 -9.81
CA ILE A 263 8.18 -5.09 -9.18
C ILE A 263 7.47 -5.99 -10.21
N SER A 264 6.60 -5.39 -11.02
CA SER A 264 5.86 -6.09 -12.07
C SER A 264 6.77 -6.69 -13.17
N ALA A 265 7.86 -6.01 -13.54
CA ALA A 265 8.80 -6.52 -14.53
C ALA A 265 9.60 -7.71 -13.98
N LEU A 266 10.11 -7.59 -12.75
CA LEU A 266 10.83 -8.66 -12.07
C LEU A 266 9.95 -9.91 -11.87
N GLN A 267 8.71 -9.74 -11.39
CA GLN A 267 7.78 -10.86 -11.25
C GLN A 267 7.58 -11.61 -12.58
N ARG A 268 7.38 -10.87 -13.69
CA ARG A 268 7.23 -11.47 -15.01
C ARG A 268 8.50 -12.20 -15.45
N ALA A 269 9.66 -11.60 -15.23
CA ALA A 269 10.94 -12.20 -15.58
C ALA A 269 11.20 -13.49 -14.79
N TYR A 270 10.92 -13.51 -13.48
CA TYR A 270 11.06 -14.70 -12.64
C TYR A 270 10.10 -15.81 -13.02
N LYS A 271 8.83 -15.48 -13.32
CA LYS A 271 7.86 -16.44 -13.87
C LYS A 271 8.35 -17.07 -15.18
N ASN A 272 9.04 -16.28 -16.01
CA ASN A 272 9.65 -16.73 -17.27
C ASN A 272 11.03 -17.40 -17.09
N GLY A 273 11.52 -17.55 -15.86
CA GLY A 273 12.72 -18.33 -15.54
C GLY A 273 14.00 -17.54 -15.33
N LEU A 274 13.96 -16.21 -15.21
CA LEU A 274 15.08 -15.44 -14.70
C LEU A 274 15.43 -15.89 -13.28
N SER A 275 16.71 -15.93 -12.93
CA SER A 275 17.17 -16.32 -11.59
C SER A 275 17.26 -15.10 -10.66
N PRO A 276 16.71 -15.15 -9.43
CA PRO A 276 16.90 -14.08 -8.45
C PRO A 276 18.37 -13.92 -8.05
N ILE A 277 19.19 -14.97 -8.14
CA ILE A 277 20.64 -14.90 -7.93
C ILE A 277 21.29 -13.99 -8.99
N THR A 278 20.91 -14.15 -10.27
CA THR A 278 21.44 -13.32 -11.37
C THR A 278 21.05 -11.85 -11.21
N VAL A 279 19.81 -11.58 -10.81
CA VAL A 279 19.36 -10.20 -10.53
C VAL A 279 20.14 -9.61 -9.36
N ALA A 280 20.26 -10.34 -8.25
CA ALA A 280 20.99 -9.88 -7.08
C ALA A 280 22.45 -9.55 -7.40
N ASP A 281 23.12 -10.41 -8.17
CA ASP A 281 24.50 -10.21 -8.59
C ASP A 281 24.68 -8.96 -9.47
N LYS A 282 23.78 -8.77 -10.45
CA LYS A 282 23.79 -7.60 -11.34
C LYS A 282 23.44 -6.30 -10.62
N VAL A 283 22.62 -6.37 -9.59
CA VAL A 283 22.31 -5.24 -8.73
C VAL A 283 23.53 -4.85 -7.89
N TYR A 284 24.29 -5.81 -7.37
CA TYR A 284 25.57 -5.51 -6.73
C TYR A 284 26.55 -4.82 -7.66
N ASP A 285 26.69 -5.28 -8.90
CA ASP A 285 27.57 -4.63 -9.88
C ASP A 285 27.18 -3.13 -10.04
N LYS A 286 25.88 -2.82 -10.06
CA LYS A 286 25.38 -1.43 -10.11
C LYS A 286 25.72 -0.65 -8.85
N ILE A 287 25.54 -1.24 -7.66
CA ILE A 287 25.85 -0.59 -6.38
C ILE A 287 27.35 -0.27 -6.28
N GLU A 288 28.22 -1.23 -6.60
CA GLU A 288 29.68 -1.04 -6.57
C GLU A 288 30.13 0.04 -7.57
N ALA A 289 29.49 0.13 -8.74
CA ALA A 289 29.75 1.19 -9.70
C ALA A 289 29.29 2.56 -9.18
N TYR A 290 28.09 2.64 -8.59
CA TYR A 290 27.50 3.89 -8.11
C TYR A 290 28.18 4.43 -6.85
N GLN A 291 28.79 3.58 -6.02
CA GLN A 291 29.58 4.00 -4.86
C GLN A 291 30.75 4.94 -5.24
N LYS A 292 31.23 4.87 -6.49
CA LYS A 292 32.25 5.78 -7.02
C LYS A 292 31.70 7.16 -7.39
N ILE A 293 30.38 7.27 -7.55
CA ILE A 293 29.66 8.51 -7.85
C ILE A 293 29.21 9.15 -6.54
N ASP A 294 28.48 8.40 -5.72
CA ASP A 294 27.99 8.83 -4.41
C ASP A 294 28.27 7.75 -3.35
N PRO A 295 29.36 7.89 -2.57
CA PRO A 295 29.68 6.95 -1.51
C PRO A 295 28.79 7.11 -0.27
N ALA A 296 27.97 8.17 -0.17
CA ALA A 296 27.21 8.51 1.03
C ALA A 296 25.81 7.86 1.08
N VAL A 297 25.41 7.08 0.07
CA VAL A 297 24.07 6.48 -0.01
C VAL A 297 23.82 5.46 1.11
N TRP A 298 24.82 4.65 1.46
CA TRP A 298 24.69 3.52 2.37
C TRP A 298 25.46 3.77 3.68
N ILE A 299 24.81 3.51 4.83
CA ILE A 299 25.50 3.41 6.12
C ILE A 299 26.01 1.97 6.32
N HIS A 300 25.17 1.00 5.97
CA HIS A 300 25.51 -0.42 6.01
C HIS A 300 25.05 -1.08 4.71
N LEU A 301 25.96 -1.75 4.01
CA LEU A 301 25.63 -2.59 2.87
C LEU A 301 25.86 -4.05 3.28
N GLN A 302 24.94 -4.94 2.93
CA GLN A 302 25.16 -6.38 3.14
C GLN A 302 26.39 -6.85 2.34
N PRO A 303 27.08 -7.91 2.78
CA PRO A 303 28.08 -8.58 1.96
C PRO A 303 27.43 -9.24 0.74
N ARG A 304 28.08 -9.15 -0.44
CA ARG A 304 27.59 -9.74 -1.70
C ARG A 304 27.16 -11.20 -1.54
N GLU A 305 28.00 -12.02 -0.92
CA GLU A 305 27.70 -13.44 -0.74
C GLU A 305 26.47 -13.70 0.15
N ALA A 306 26.21 -12.84 1.14
CA ALA A 306 25.03 -12.99 2.00
C ALA A 306 23.73 -12.82 1.22
N ILE A 307 23.67 -11.88 0.27
CA ILE A 307 22.49 -11.69 -0.59
C ILE A 307 22.38 -12.81 -1.62
N LEU A 308 23.50 -13.24 -2.23
CA LEU A 308 23.49 -14.35 -3.17
C LEU A 308 22.97 -15.63 -2.49
N GLU A 309 23.37 -15.87 -1.24
CA GLU A 309 22.86 -16.98 -0.45
C GLU A 309 21.37 -16.83 -0.10
N ALA A 310 20.93 -15.64 0.31
CA ALA A 310 19.50 -15.37 0.50
C ALA A 310 18.68 -15.61 -0.77
N ALA A 311 19.21 -15.24 -1.94
CA ALA A 311 18.57 -15.48 -3.23
C ALA A 311 18.53 -16.99 -3.60
N ARG A 312 19.56 -17.77 -3.24
CA ARG A 312 19.54 -19.25 -3.40
C ARG A 312 18.49 -19.90 -2.51
N GLN A 313 18.42 -19.50 -1.24
CA GLN A 313 17.43 -20.01 -0.29
C GLN A 313 16.01 -19.67 -0.73
N LEU A 314 15.80 -18.45 -1.23
CA LEU A 314 14.51 -18.02 -1.76
C LEU A 314 14.08 -18.87 -2.97
N ALA A 315 14.98 -19.10 -3.93
CA ALA A 315 14.71 -19.97 -5.08
C ALA A 315 14.40 -21.41 -4.67
N SER A 316 15.06 -21.93 -3.63
CA SER A 316 14.76 -23.26 -3.07
C SER A 316 13.41 -23.31 -2.35
N ARG A 317 13.00 -22.23 -1.69
CA ARG A 317 11.73 -22.14 -0.95
C ARG A 317 10.51 -22.08 -1.88
N TYR A 318 10.65 -21.47 -3.06
CA TYR A 318 9.59 -21.33 -4.05
C TYR A 318 10.01 -21.95 -5.40
N PRO A 319 10.04 -23.29 -5.53
CA PRO A 319 10.45 -23.96 -6.77
C PRO A 319 9.38 -23.84 -7.88
N ASP A 320 8.11 -23.64 -7.51
CA ASP A 320 7.01 -23.44 -8.45
C ASP A 320 6.93 -21.97 -8.89
N ARG A 321 7.35 -21.72 -10.14
CA ARG A 321 7.33 -20.39 -10.75
C ARG A 321 5.92 -19.84 -10.95
N SER A 322 4.88 -20.66 -10.91
CA SER A 322 3.49 -20.20 -11.03
C SER A 322 2.92 -19.65 -9.72
N ALA A 323 3.59 -19.90 -8.59
CA ALA A 323 3.15 -19.55 -7.24
C ALA A 323 4.21 -18.76 -6.45
N LEU A 324 4.86 -17.79 -7.10
CA LEU A 324 5.85 -16.91 -6.47
C LEU A 324 5.17 -15.82 -5.62
N PRO A 325 5.72 -15.48 -4.43
CA PRO A 325 5.20 -14.40 -3.61
C PRO A 325 5.40 -13.03 -4.27
N PRO A 326 4.63 -11.99 -3.87
CA PRO A 326 4.59 -10.71 -4.56
C PRO A 326 5.93 -9.96 -4.61
N LEU A 327 6.85 -10.19 -3.67
CA LEU A 327 8.17 -9.56 -3.67
C LEU A 327 9.30 -10.56 -3.94
N PHE A 328 9.01 -11.73 -4.52
CA PHE A 328 10.01 -12.76 -4.82
C PHE A 328 11.22 -12.17 -5.56
N GLY A 329 12.38 -12.18 -4.91
CA GLY A 329 13.65 -11.74 -5.49
C GLY A 329 13.74 -10.24 -5.73
N VAL A 330 12.83 -9.45 -5.17
CA VAL A 330 12.78 -7.99 -5.37
C VAL A 330 13.82 -7.31 -4.47
N PRO A 331 14.84 -6.62 -5.03
CA PRO A 331 15.83 -5.88 -4.24
C PRO A 331 15.22 -4.70 -3.49
N PHE A 332 15.52 -4.56 -2.20
CA PHE A 332 15.08 -3.39 -1.43
C PHE A 332 16.12 -2.90 -0.41
N SER A 333 15.97 -1.64 -0.01
CA SER A 333 16.74 -1.04 1.08
C SER A 333 15.85 -0.56 2.22
N ALA A 334 16.43 -0.27 3.38
CA ALA A 334 15.71 0.32 4.51
C ALA A 334 16.48 1.51 5.07
N LYS A 335 15.79 2.59 5.44
CA LYS A 335 16.40 3.71 6.16
C LYS A 335 17.05 3.23 7.46
N ASP A 336 18.20 3.80 7.82
CA ASP A 336 18.95 3.37 9.01
C ASP A 336 18.32 3.73 10.37
N SER A 337 17.08 4.22 10.35
CA SER A 337 16.23 4.35 11.54
C SER A 337 15.34 3.13 11.79
N ILE A 338 15.34 2.14 10.89
CA ILE A 338 14.47 0.95 10.94
C ILE A 338 15.27 -0.25 11.44
N ASP A 339 14.73 -0.96 12.42
CA ASP A 339 15.38 -2.11 13.04
C ASP A 339 15.41 -3.33 12.14
N VAL A 340 16.59 -3.93 12.07
CA VAL A 340 16.85 -5.22 11.43
C VAL A 340 17.66 -6.05 12.41
N SER A 341 17.11 -7.20 12.82
CA SER A 341 17.74 -8.04 13.85
C SER A 341 19.20 -8.34 13.51
N GLY A 342 20.09 -8.12 14.49
CA GLY A 342 21.52 -8.40 14.35
C GLY A 342 22.34 -7.35 13.58
N LEU A 343 21.72 -6.28 13.07
CA LEU A 343 22.41 -5.17 12.40
C LEU A 343 22.27 -3.88 13.21
N PRO A 344 23.31 -3.02 13.28
CA PRO A 344 23.18 -1.72 13.90
C PRO A 344 22.04 -0.88 13.27
N THR A 345 21.25 -0.24 14.12
CA THR A 345 20.38 0.89 13.79
C THR A 345 21.05 2.13 14.37
N THR A 346 21.65 2.98 13.53
CA THR A 346 22.39 4.15 14.01
C THR A 346 21.56 5.43 13.96
N THR A 347 20.55 5.50 13.08
CA THR A 347 19.77 6.73 12.82
C THR A 347 20.69 7.93 12.49
N ALA A 348 21.81 7.65 11.81
CA ALA A 348 22.90 8.59 11.54
C ALA A 348 23.43 9.31 12.81
N CYS A 349 23.30 8.68 13.98
CA CYS A 349 23.64 9.19 15.30
C CYS A 349 24.42 8.12 16.08
N PRO A 350 25.75 8.06 15.96
CA PRO A 350 26.56 7.02 16.61
C PRO A 350 26.28 6.83 18.12
N PRO A 351 26.02 7.89 18.93
CA PRO A 351 25.66 7.71 20.35
C PRO A 351 24.30 7.03 20.61
N LEU A 352 23.39 7.02 19.64
CA LEU A 352 22.08 6.35 19.74
C LEU A 352 22.11 4.94 19.12
N ALA A 353 23.24 4.53 18.56
CA ALA A 353 23.33 3.27 17.85
C ALA A 353 23.10 2.07 18.78
N HIS A 354 22.28 1.13 18.33
CA HIS A 354 22.02 -0.12 19.03
C HIS A 354 21.86 -1.26 18.03
N VAL A 355 21.98 -2.50 18.49
CA VAL A 355 21.72 -3.70 17.68
C VAL A 355 20.44 -4.35 18.21
N PRO A 356 19.32 -4.30 17.46
CA PRO A 356 18.06 -4.85 17.91
C PRO A 356 18.09 -6.38 17.81
N SER A 357 17.41 -7.06 18.75
CA SER A 357 17.24 -8.52 18.73
C SER A 357 16.07 -8.97 17.86
N VAL A 358 15.14 -8.07 17.56
CA VAL A 358 13.97 -8.29 16.71
C VAL A 358 13.94 -7.23 15.61
N SER A 359 13.51 -7.62 14.42
CA SER A 359 13.34 -6.65 13.33
C SER A 359 12.03 -5.86 13.49
N ALA A 360 11.94 -4.72 12.80
CA ALA A 360 10.69 -4.00 12.68
C ALA A 360 9.63 -4.85 11.93
N PRO A 361 8.34 -4.83 12.32
CA PRO A 361 7.31 -5.60 11.63
C PRO A 361 7.23 -5.30 10.13
N VAL A 362 7.53 -4.07 9.72
CA VAL A 362 7.56 -3.69 8.30
C VAL A 362 8.68 -4.38 7.51
N TYR A 363 9.84 -4.62 8.14
CA TYR A 363 10.93 -5.39 7.53
C TYR A 363 10.52 -6.87 7.40
N ASP A 364 10.01 -7.46 8.47
CA ASP A 364 9.62 -8.88 8.48
C ASP A 364 8.53 -9.18 7.45
N LYS A 365 7.55 -8.28 7.29
CA LYS A 365 6.49 -8.42 6.28
C LYS A 365 7.03 -8.48 4.86
N VAL A 366 7.96 -7.60 4.47
CA VAL A 366 8.50 -7.63 3.09
C VAL A 366 9.44 -8.81 2.85
N ILE A 367 10.18 -9.24 3.87
CA ILE A 367 11.01 -10.46 3.82
C ILE A 367 10.14 -11.71 3.67
N ALA A 368 9.01 -11.78 4.39
CA ALA A 368 8.07 -12.89 4.28
C ALA A 368 7.49 -13.06 2.87
N GLU A 369 7.33 -11.94 2.14
CA GLU A 369 6.90 -11.93 0.73
C GLU A 369 8.05 -12.08 -0.29
N GLY A 370 9.25 -12.42 0.18
CA GLY A 370 10.37 -12.84 -0.66
C GLY A 370 11.31 -11.73 -1.14
N ALA A 371 11.24 -10.53 -0.56
CA ALA A 371 12.15 -9.43 -0.90
C ALA A 371 13.60 -9.74 -0.49
N LEU A 372 14.58 -9.17 -1.20
CA LEU A 372 16.01 -9.29 -0.91
C LEU A 372 16.56 -7.98 -0.34
N PHE A 373 17.03 -8.02 0.92
CA PHE A 373 17.50 -6.85 1.63
C PHE A 373 18.96 -6.51 1.31
N PHE A 374 19.21 -5.32 0.77
CA PHE A 374 20.55 -4.88 0.36
C PHE A 374 21.32 -4.10 1.41
N GLY A 375 20.65 -3.33 2.26
CA GLY A 375 21.36 -2.53 3.25
C GLY A 375 20.54 -1.42 3.89
N LYS A 376 21.19 -0.78 4.88
CA LYS A 376 20.69 0.38 5.62
C LYS A 376 21.20 1.65 4.95
N THR A 377 20.28 2.53 4.56
CA THR A 377 20.59 3.75 3.82
C THR A 377 20.77 4.95 4.74
N ASN A 378 21.59 5.90 4.30
CA ASN A 378 21.86 7.16 4.99
C ASN A 378 20.62 8.04 5.10
N LEU A 379 20.66 8.97 6.05
CA LEU A 379 19.58 9.88 6.43
C LEU A 379 20.11 11.17 7.08
N ASP A 380 19.32 12.23 7.09
CA ASP A 380 19.56 13.34 8.05
C ASP A 380 19.47 12.78 9.47
N GLN A 381 20.44 13.09 10.32
CA GLN A 381 20.58 12.60 11.68
C GLN A 381 19.29 12.77 12.49
N LEU A 382 18.87 11.70 13.19
CA LEU A 382 17.61 11.64 13.96
C LEU A 382 16.35 11.95 13.12
N ALA A 383 16.41 11.68 11.81
CA ALA A 383 15.38 12.06 10.84
C ALA A 383 14.99 13.56 10.94
N THR A 384 15.97 14.42 11.20
CA THR A 384 15.79 15.85 11.47
C THR A 384 16.31 16.70 10.32
N GLY A 385 15.57 16.73 9.21
CA GLY A 385 15.88 17.53 8.04
C GLY A 385 15.08 17.12 6.81
N LEU A 386 15.07 18.01 5.82
CA LEU A 386 14.49 17.81 4.49
C LEU A 386 15.57 17.92 3.39
N VAL A 387 16.86 17.84 3.76
CA VAL A 387 17.98 18.22 2.89
C VAL A 387 18.99 17.12 2.60
N GLY A 388 19.12 16.11 3.47
CA GLY A 388 20.13 15.03 3.31
C GLY A 388 21.56 15.43 3.68
N CYS A 389 21.78 16.69 4.07
CA CYS A 389 23.09 17.26 4.37
C CYS A 389 23.54 17.09 5.84
N ARG A 390 22.69 16.52 6.71
CA ARG A 390 22.90 16.51 8.17
C ARG A 390 23.31 15.14 8.68
N SER A 391 24.28 14.49 8.03
CA SER A 391 24.75 13.16 8.39
C SER A 391 26.27 13.12 8.59
N PRO A 392 26.77 12.45 9.65
CA PRO A 392 28.21 12.19 9.79
C PRO A 392 28.74 11.15 8.79
N TYR A 393 27.87 10.50 8.02
CA TYR A 393 28.22 9.49 7.01
C TYR A 393 28.36 10.08 5.59
N GLY A 394 28.46 11.41 5.47
CA GLY A 394 28.54 12.12 4.20
C GLY A 394 27.18 12.64 3.70
N ILE A 395 27.23 13.45 2.65
CA ILE A 395 26.07 14.13 2.05
C ILE A 395 25.73 13.45 0.71
N PRO A 396 24.63 12.70 0.62
CA PRO A 396 24.13 12.22 -0.66
C PRO A 396 23.66 13.38 -1.54
N HIS A 397 23.74 13.21 -2.84
CA HIS A 397 23.28 14.22 -3.81
C HIS A 397 22.13 13.72 -4.68
N SER A 398 21.47 14.64 -5.40
CA SER A 398 20.44 14.26 -6.37
C SER A 398 21.04 13.38 -7.46
N VAL A 399 20.28 12.38 -7.91
CA VAL A 399 20.66 11.52 -9.05
C VAL A 399 20.66 12.29 -10.38
N TYR A 400 20.05 13.47 -10.42
CA TYR A 400 19.99 14.34 -11.60
C TYR A 400 21.18 15.30 -11.69
N HIS A 401 21.72 15.73 -10.54
CA HIS A 401 22.81 16.69 -10.50
C HIS A 401 23.58 16.62 -9.18
N LYS A 402 24.90 16.38 -9.25
CA LYS A 402 25.78 16.17 -8.08
C LYS A 402 25.88 17.35 -7.12
N ASP A 403 25.71 18.57 -7.62
CA ASP A 403 25.82 19.79 -6.79
C ASP A 403 24.50 20.13 -6.06
N TYR A 404 23.42 19.42 -6.36
CA TYR A 404 22.10 19.63 -5.75
C TYR A 404 21.82 18.59 -4.67
N ILE A 405 21.14 19.03 -3.62
CA ILE A 405 20.79 18.17 -2.49
C ILE A 405 19.96 16.95 -2.95
N SER A 406 20.18 15.79 -2.33
CA SER A 406 19.29 14.64 -2.49
C SER A 406 17.90 14.90 -1.91
N GLY A 407 17.78 15.87 -1.01
CA GLY A 407 16.66 15.99 -0.09
C GLY A 407 16.77 15.01 1.07
N GLY A 408 15.88 15.15 2.04
CA GLY A 408 15.89 14.33 3.25
C GLY A 408 14.54 14.31 3.98
N SER A 409 14.44 13.69 5.14
CA SER A 409 15.55 13.00 5.82
C SER A 409 15.83 11.62 5.25
N SER A 410 14.97 11.02 4.42
CA SER A 410 15.20 9.69 3.83
C SER A 410 16.08 9.76 2.58
N SER A 411 17.24 10.42 2.69
CA SER A 411 18.14 10.73 1.57
C SER A 411 18.58 9.46 0.83
N GLY A 412 19.39 8.61 1.47
CA GLY A 412 19.93 7.40 0.85
C GLY A 412 18.85 6.44 0.37
N SER A 413 17.69 6.37 1.05
CA SER A 413 16.54 5.55 0.64
C SER A 413 15.98 5.94 -0.73
N THR A 414 15.98 7.22 -1.04
CA THR A 414 15.48 7.72 -2.34
C THR A 414 16.55 7.71 -3.41
N VAL A 415 17.81 7.97 -3.06
CA VAL A 415 18.93 7.87 -4.00
C VAL A 415 19.12 6.41 -4.43
N SER A 416 18.99 5.43 -3.54
CA SER A 416 19.11 4.01 -3.89
C SER A 416 18.07 3.57 -4.93
N VAL A 417 16.84 4.08 -4.84
CA VAL A 417 15.78 3.80 -5.83
C VAL A 417 15.96 4.63 -7.09
N GLY A 418 16.23 5.94 -6.97
CA GLY A 418 16.39 6.87 -8.09
C GLY A 418 17.58 6.55 -8.99
N ALA A 419 18.67 6.03 -8.41
CA ALA A 419 19.84 5.56 -9.15
C ALA A 419 19.67 4.12 -9.68
N ASN A 420 18.47 3.53 -9.57
CA ASN A 420 18.15 2.17 -10.02
C ASN A 420 19.04 1.10 -9.38
N LEU A 421 19.36 1.26 -8.08
CA LEU A 421 20.14 0.31 -7.28
C LEU A 421 19.26 -0.69 -6.54
N VAL A 422 18.01 -0.33 -6.25
CA VAL A 422 16.99 -1.23 -5.69
C VAL A 422 15.62 -0.89 -6.26
N SER A 423 14.65 -1.81 -6.11
CA SER A 423 13.27 -1.63 -6.60
C SER A 423 12.45 -0.68 -5.72
N PHE A 424 12.64 -0.77 -4.40
CA PHE A 424 11.98 0.10 -3.44
C PHE A 424 12.83 0.29 -2.18
N SER A 425 12.47 1.26 -1.36
CA SER A 425 13.03 1.44 -0.01
C SER A 425 11.95 1.69 1.02
N LEU A 426 12.12 1.08 2.20
CA LEU A 426 11.39 1.46 3.41
C LEU A 426 12.03 2.73 3.99
N ALA A 427 11.21 3.75 4.25
CA ALA A 427 11.62 5.07 4.70
C ALA A 427 10.69 5.59 5.80
N THR A 428 10.91 6.83 6.26
CA THR A 428 10.03 7.49 7.23
C THR A 428 9.65 8.90 6.78
N ASP A 429 8.48 9.38 7.19
CA ASP A 429 8.00 10.73 6.93
C ASP A 429 7.30 11.30 8.16
N THR A 430 7.88 12.38 8.71
CA THR A 430 7.28 13.19 9.78
C THR A 430 6.78 14.53 9.22
N ALA A 431 7.63 15.17 8.42
CA ALA A 431 7.49 16.54 7.94
C ALA A 431 7.50 16.65 6.41
N GLY A 432 7.66 15.54 5.69
CA GLY A 432 8.03 15.52 4.27
C GLY A 432 9.16 14.55 3.93
N SER A 433 9.73 13.86 4.94
CA SER A 433 10.97 13.08 4.78
C SER A 433 10.89 11.90 3.81
N GLY A 434 9.70 11.45 3.40
CA GLY A 434 9.51 10.43 2.37
C GLY A 434 9.10 11.00 1.01
N ARG A 435 8.68 12.27 0.98
CA ARG A 435 8.13 12.96 -0.21
C ARG A 435 9.16 13.89 -0.87
N VAL A 436 9.77 14.78 -0.09
CA VAL A 436 10.80 15.73 -0.57
C VAL A 436 11.95 15.02 -1.30
N PRO A 437 12.63 14.03 -0.70
CA PRO A 437 13.76 13.39 -1.36
C PRO A 437 13.33 12.53 -2.56
N ALA A 438 12.10 12.02 -2.58
CA ALA A 438 11.59 11.30 -3.75
C ALA A 438 11.42 12.26 -4.94
N GLY A 439 10.89 13.45 -4.70
CA GLY A 439 10.75 14.51 -5.70
C GLY A 439 12.09 14.92 -6.34
N PHE A 440 13.11 15.16 -5.52
CA PHE A 440 14.45 15.54 -5.99
C PHE A 440 15.22 14.42 -6.69
N ASN A 441 14.74 13.18 -6.62
CA ASN A 441 15.33 12.03 -7.30
C ASN A 441 14.41 11.44 -8.38
N GLY A 442 13.33 12.14 -8.74
CA GLY A 442 12.46 11.76 -9.85
C GLY A 442 11.80 10.39 -9.68
N ILE A 443 11.45 10.03 -8.45
CA ILE A 443 10.78 8.76 -8.11
C ILE A 443 9.50 9.02 -7.31
N VAL A 444 8.74 7.96 -7.03
CA VAL A 444 7.51 8.03 -6.24
C VAL A 444 7.84 7.96 -4.76
N GLY A 445 7.33 8.93 -3.99
CA GLY A 445 7.41 8.98 -2.53
C GLY A 445 6.02 8.90 -1.92
N TYR A 446 5.63 7.73 -1.45
CA TYR A 446 4.31 7.50 -0.88
C TYR A 446 4.34 7.51 0.65
N LYS A 447 3.45 8.32 1.23
CA LYS A 447 3.23 8.52 2.65
C LYS A 447 1.82 8.05 3.03
N PRO A 448 1.65 6.80 3.49
CA PRO A 448 0.37 6.29 3.94
C PRO A 448 -0.24 7.10 5.08
N THR A 449 -1.52 6.87 5.33
CA THR A 449 -2.20 7.31 6.55
C THR A 449 -1.45 6.87 7.81
N ARG A 450 -1.25 7.78 8.76
CA ARG A 450 -0.53 7.45 10.01
C ARG A 450 -1.26 6.34 10.77
N GLY A 451 -0.51 5.36 11.28
CA GLY A 451 -1.03 4.27 12.09
C GLY A 451 -1.75 3.15 11.31
N THR A 452 -1.77 3.17 9.97
CA THR A 452 -2.23 2.00 9.17
C THR A 452 -1.10 1.02 8.86
N ILE A 453 0.15 1.45 9.01
CA ILE A 453 1.35 0.62 9.01
C ILE A 453 2.02 0.78 10.38
N SER A 454 2.42 -0.34 10.99
CA SER A 454 3.13 -0.34 12.28
C SER A 454 4.39 0.52 12.24
N PHE A 455 4.61 1.31 13.28
CA PHE A 455 5.81 2.09 13.49
C PHE A 455 6.76 1.46 14.53
N ARG A 456 6.51 0.21 14.96
CA ARG A 456 7.37 -0.50 15.92
C ARG A 456 8.72 -0.88 15.35
N GLY A 457 9.78 -0.72 16.15
CA GLY A 457 11.15 -0.96 15.70
C GLY A 457 11.68 0.12 14.77
N ILE A 458 11.15 1.35 14.88
CA ILE A 458 11.69 2.52 14.19
C ILE A 458 12.07 3.56 15.24
N THR A 459 13.26 4.15 15.11
CA THR A 459 13.69 5.24 15.98
C THR A 459 12.77 6.45 15.78
N PRO A 460 12.05 6.90 16.82
CA PRO A 460 11.11 8.01 16.70
C PRO A 460 11.81 9.35 16.49
N ALA A 461 11.19 10.20 15.67
CA ALA A 461 11.53 11.61 15.49
C ALA A 461 10.48 12.50 16.15
N CYS A 462 9.22 12.35 15.78
CA CYS A 462 8.08 12.91 16.51
C CYS A 462 7.06 11.79 16.62
N LEU A 463 7.14 10.97 17.68
CA LEU A 463 6.44 9.69 17.75
C LEU A 463 4.94 9.82 17.45
N SER A 464 4.26 10.86 17.92
CA SER A 464 2.83 11.05 17.63
C SER A 464 2.50 11.40 16.17
N LEU A 465 3.49 11.84 15.38
CA LEU A 465 3.35 12.29 13.99
C LEU A 465 4.02 11.36 12.98
N ASP A 466 4.91 10.49 13.44
CA ASP A 466 5.72 9.67 12.54
C ASP A 466 4.89 8.62 11.79
N CYS A 467 5.28 8.39 10.54
CA CYS A 467 4.77 7.28 9.74
C CYS A 467 5.87 6.71 8.85
N ILE A 468 5.68 5.45 8.46
CA ILE A 468 6.47 4.83 7.39
C ILE A 468 6.19 5.56 6.08
N ALA A 469 7.20 5.64 5.22
CA ALA A 469 7.05 6.06 3.83
C ALA A 469 7.71 5.05 2.90
N LEU A 470 7.25 5.02 1.65
CA LEU A 470 7.71 4.08 0.63
C LEU A 470 8.30 4.88 -0.53
N SER A 471 9.56 4.61 -0.86
CA SER A 471 10.22 5.14 -2.06
C SER A 471 10.21 4.05 -3.13
N THR A 472 9.60 4.32 -4.28
CA THR A 472 9.40 3.31 -5.34
C THR A 472 9.55 3.91 -6.72
N LYS A 473 9.71 3.06 -7.74
CA LYS A 473 9.86 3.51 -9.13
C LYS A 473 8.54 3.92 -9.78
N THR A 474 7.41 3.38 -9.33
CA THR A 474 6.08 3.64 -9.89
C THR A 474 5.00 3.67 -8.81
N VAL A 475 3.87 4.32 -9.08
CA VAL A 475 2.71 4.35 -8.16
C VAL A 475 2.19 2.92 -7.91
N SER A 476 2.23 2.06 -8.93
CA SER A 476 1.83 0.66 -8.81
C SER A 476 2.76 -0.13 -7.86
N ASP A 477 4.07 0.09 -7.91
CA ASP A 477 5.01 -0.52 -6.96
C ASP A 477 4.74 -0.04 -5.52
N ALA A 478 4.46 1.26 -5.33
CA ALA A 478 4.06 1.81 -4.03
C ALA A 478 2.80 1.13 -3.48
N ARG A 479 1.79 0.93 -4.33
CA ARG A 479 0.55 0.24 -3.97
C ARG A 479 0.79 -1.21 -3.58
N THR A 480 1.64 -1.94 -4.31
CA THR A 480 2.00 -3.34 -3.97
C THR A 480 2.66 -3.44 -2.59
N VAL A 481 3.65 -2.60 -2.32
CA VAL A 481 4.35 -2.63 -1.02
C VAL A 481 3.43 -2.19 0.12
N TRP A 482 2.57 -1.19 -0.11
CA TRP A 482 1.58 -0.76 0.87
C TRP A 482 0.62 -1.86 1.29
N GLN A 483 0.06 -2.62 0.33
CA GLN A 483 -0.88 -3.71 0.61
C GLN A 483 -0.26 -4.84 1.43
N ILE A 484 1.05 -5.04 1.33
CA ILE A 484 1.80 -6.01 2.15
C ILE A 484 1.98 -5.47 3.58
N LEU A 485 2.26 -4.18 3.71
CA LEU A 485 2.63 -3.56 4.98
C LEU A 485 1.44 -3.14 5.85
N GLU A 486 0.33 -2.77 5.23
CA GLU A 486 -0.88 -2.32 5.93
C GLU A 486 -1.44 -3.43 6.85
N GLY A 487 -1.95 -3.02 8.00
CA GLY A 487 -2.57 -3.90 8.97
C GLY A 487 -2.41 -3.38 10.40
N HIS A 488 -3.37 -3.73 11.25
CA HIS A 488 -3.33 -3.37 12.65
C HIS A 488 -2.22 -4.15 13.38
N ASP A 489 -1.37 -3.43 14.10
CA ASP A 489 -0.41 -4.01 15.03
C ASP A 489 -0.90 -3.71 16.45
N PRO A 490 -1.42 -4.71 17.19
CA PRO A 490 -1.98 -4.50 18.52
C PRO A 490 -0.94 -4.07 19.56
N LEU A 491 0.35 -4.15 19.24
CA LEU A 491 1.44 -3.72 20.11
C LEU A 491 1.91 -2.29 19.80
N ASP A 492 1.50 -1.70 18.67
CA ASP A 492 1.82 -0.32 18.34
C ASP A 492 0.76 0.62 18.96
N PRO A 493 1.14 1.52 19.89
CA PRO A 493 0.20 2.40 20.56
C PRO A 493 -0.46 3.44 19.64
N TYR A 494 0.10 3.67 18.45
CA TYR A 494 -0.46 4.58 17.44
C TYR A 494 -1.15 3.86 16.29
N ALA A 495 -1.24 2.52 16.33
CA ALA A 495 -1.97 1.76 15.33
C ALA A 495 -3.46 2.11 15.36
N LYS A 496 -4.00 2.41 14.18
CA LYS A 496 -5.43 2.63 14.03
C LYS A 496 -6.19 1.28 14.05
N PRO A 497 -7.47 1.26 14.48
CA PRO A 497 -8.27 0.04 14.52
C PRO A 497 -8.46 -0.64 13.16
N GLU A 498 -8.70 -1.96 13.14
CA GLU A 498 -8.94 -2.73 11.91
C GLU A 498 -10.22 -2.34 11.16
N ILE A 499 -11.22 -1.82 11.86
CA ILE A 499 -12.59 -1.70 11.36
C ILE A 499 -12.70 -0.70 10.19
N ALA A 500 -13.47 -1.11 9.19
CA ALA A 500 -13.77 -0.37 7.98
C ALA A 500 -14.63 0.87 8.27
N PHE A 501 -14.20 2.00 7.72
CA PHE A 501 -14.89 3.28 7.79
C PHE A 501 -16.02 3.30 6.77
N GLU A 502 -17.04 4.13 6.99
CA GLU A 502 -17.93 4.54 5.90
C GLU A 502 -17.07 5.19 4.81
N ARG A 503 -16.92 4.49 3.67
CA ARG A 503 -16.32 5.07 2.47
C ARG A 503 -17.42 5.45 1.51
N HIS A 504 -17.17 6.47 0.71
CA HIS A 504 -18.09 6.80 -0.37
C HIS A 504 -18.17 5.64 -1.38
N ILE A 505 -19.39 5.26 -1.75
CA ILE A 505 -19.69 4.12 -2.63
C ILE A 505 -18.97 4.27 -3.99
N ASN A 506 -18.97 5.49 -4.54
CA ASN A 506 -18.32 5.82 -5.82
C ASN A 506 -16.90 6.36 -5.66
N SER A 507 -16.14 5.90 -4.67
CA SER A 507 -14.73 6.27 -4.54
C SER A 507 -13.93 5.72 -5.74
N ILE A 508 -13.84 6.57 -6.77
CA ILE A 508 -13.04 6.49 -8.00
C ILE A 508 -12.75 5.06 -8.47
N GLY A 509 -13.78 4.41 -9.02
CA GLY A 509 -13.62 3.25 -9.91
C GLY A 509 -13.25 3.68 -11.34
N PRO A 510 -12.85 2.76 -12.25
CA PRO A 510 -12.62 3.06 -13.66
C PRO A 510 -13.87 3.60 -14.38
N GLN A 511 -15.06 3.42 -13.80
CA GLN A 511 -16.31 4.00 -14.31
C GLN A 511 -16.43 5.51 -14.03
N SER A 512 -15.84 6.04 -12.94
CA SER A 512 -15.79 7.49 -12.69
C SER A 512 -14.56 8.08 -13.38
N ARG A 513 -14.77 8.70 -14.54
CA ARG A 513 -13.72 9.42 -15.29
C ARG A 513 -13.38 10.79 -14.70
N THR A 514 -14.12 11.24 -13.69
CA THR A 514 -13.95 12.57 -13.08
C THR A 514 -13.62 12.46 -11.60
N PHE A 515 -12.84 13.42 -11.12
CA PHE A 515 -12.55 13.63 -9.69
C PHE A 515 -12.40 15.13 -9.44
N LYS A 516 -12.54 15.58 -8.20
CA LYS A 516 -12.34 16.98 -7.80
C LYS A 516 -10.97 17.13 -7.15
N PHE A 517 -10.27 18.20 -7.48
CA PHE A 517 -9.02 18.53 -6.81
C PHE A 517 -8.93 20.00 -6.43
N GLY A 518 -8.32 20.26 -5.28
CA GLY A 518 -7.96 21.60 -4.82
C GLY A 518 -6.48 21.92 -5.02
N VAL A 519 -6.15 23.21 -5.00
CA VAL A 519 -4.76 23.71 -5.00
C VAL A 519 -4.63 24.87 -4.01
N PRO A 520 -3.42 25.18 -3.50
CA PRO A 520 -3.19 26.35 -2.67
C PRO A 520 -3.54 27.64 -3.43
N PRO A 521 -3.93 28.71 -2.72
CA PRO A 521 -4.22 29.97 -3.34
C PRO A 521 -2.92 30.66 -3.82
N PRO A 522 -3.00 31.64 -4.74
CA PRO A 522 -1.82 32.27 -5.35
C PRO A 522 -0.79 32.81 -4.37
N GLU A 523 -1.23 33.37 -3.23
CA GLU A 523 -0.38 33.90 -2.17
C GLU A 523 0.49 32.81 -1.52
N ALA A 524 -0.05 31.60 -1.32
CA ALA A 524 0.73 30.47 -0.80
C ALA A 524 1.78 29.99 -1.81
N MET A 525 1.59 30.29 -3.10
CA MET A 525 2.49 29.91 -4.18
C MET A 525 3.63 30.92 -4.40
N GLU A 526 3.67 32.07 -3.70
CA GLU A 526 4.70 33.13 -3.86
C GLU A 526 6.10 32.68 -3.47
N ILE A 527 6.20 31.72 -2.56
CA ILE A 527 7.46 31.13 -2.13
C ILE A 527 8.09 30.21 -3.20
N CYS A 528 7.33 29.81 -4.23
CA CYS A 528 7.83 28.94 -5.28
C CYS A 528 8.78 29.68 -6.22
N SER A 529 9.89 29.03 -6.55
CA SER A 529 10.77 29.44 -7.65
C SER A 529 10.00 29.50 -8.98
N THR A 530 10.50 30.32 -9.92
CA THR A 530 9.94 30.45 -11.27
C THR A 530 9.68 29.11 -11.96
N PRO A 531 10.66 28.18 -12.06
CA PRO A 531 10.39 26.87 -12.66
C PRO A 531 9.35 26.06 -11.91
N ALA A 532 9.39 26.03 -10.57
CA ALA A 532 8.42 25.27 -9.78
C ALA A 532 6.97 25.76 -10.00
N ARG A 533 6.77 27.09 -10.05
CA ARG A 533 5.45 27.68 -10.31
C ARG A 533 4.95 27.36 -11.73
N ARG A 534 5.83 27.44 -12.75
CA ARG A 534 5.50 27.09 -14.13
C ARG A 534 5.11 25.60 -14.25
N MET A 535 5.96 24.71 -13.74
CA MET A 535 5.73 23.26 -13.77
C MET A 535 4.46 22.86 -13.00
N PHE A 536 4.14 23.56 -11.91
CA PHE A 536 2.89 23.33 -11.18
C PHE A 536 1.65 23.75 -11.98
N ASN A 537 1.70 24.90 -12.66
CA ASN A 537 0.61 25.32 -13.55
C ASN A 537 0.38 24.31 -14.68
N GLU A 538 1.45 23.78 -15.28
CA GLU A 538 1.36 22.69 -16.26
C GLU A 538 0.75 21.41 -15.66
N THR A 539 1.06 21.12 -14.40
CA THR A 539 0.50 19.98 -13.66
C THR A 539 -1.00 20.13 -13.44
N ILE A 540 -1.50 21.34 -13.12
CA ILE A 540 -2.94 21.62 -12.99
C ILE A 540 -3.66 21.30 -14.31
N LEU A 541 -3.11 21.74 -15.44
CA LEU A 541 -3.68 21.46 -16.76
C LEU A 541 -3.71 19.95 -17.08
N LYS A 542 -2.67 19.22 -16.67
CA LYS A 542 -2.61 17.76 -16.82
C LYS A 542 -3.65 17.05 -15.96
N LEU A 543 -3.85 17.48 -14.71
CA LEU A 543 -4.91 16.96 -13.84
C LEU A 543 -6.29 17.19 -14.45
N GLN A 544 -6.54 18.38 -15.02
CA GLN A 544 -7.80 18.66 -15.72
C GLN A 544 -8.00 17.76 -16.95
N LYS A 545 -6.93 17.51 -17.73
CA LYS A 545 -6.98 16.64 -18.91
C LYS A 545 -7.39 15.20 -18.59
N ILE A 546 -7.03 14.69 -17.41
CA ILE A 546 -7.41 13.34 -16.95
C ILE A 546 -8.75 13.31 -16.19
N GLY A 547 -9.55 14.38 -16.29
CA GLY A 547 -10.90 14.47 -15.71
C GLY A 547 -10.99 15.17 -14.36
N GLY A 548 -9.90 15.81 -13.91
CA GLY A 548 -9.88 16.60 -12.69
C GLY A 548 -10.70 17.90 -12.81
N VAL A 549 -11.57 18.16 -11.84
CA VAL A 549 -12.32 19.40 -11.70
C VAL A 549 -11.66 20.25 -10.62
N LEU A 550 -10.99 21.32 -11.05
CA LEU A 550 -10.37 22.27 -10.13
C LEU A 550 -11.46 22.94 -9.29
N THR A 551 -11.37 22.77 -7.97
CA THR A 551 -12.34 23.23 -6.99
C THR A 551 -11.63 24.10 -5.97
N GLN A 552 -12.21 25.26 -5.66
CA GLN A 552 -11.66 26.15 -4.63
C GLN A 552 -11.80 25.50 -3.26
N ILE A 553 -10.74 25.59 -2.45
CA ILE A 553 -10.69 25.04 -1.09
C ILE A 553 -10.33 26.12 -0.09
N ASP A 554 -10.70 25.91 1.18
CA ASP A 554 -10.11 26.66 2.28
C ASP A 554 -8.73 26.07 2.59
N TRP A 555 -7.67 26.83 2.30
CA TRP A 555 -6.28 26.44 2.54
C TRP A 555 -5.82 26.69 3.99
N SER A 556 -6.58 27.48 4.75
CA SER A 556 -6.24 27.89 6.12
C SER A 556 -5.85 26.75 7.06
N PRO A 557 -6.58 25.62 7.15
CA PRO A 557 -6.21 24.54 8.07
C PRO A 557 -4.86 23.89 7.71
N PHE A 558 -4.52 23.80 6.43
CA PHE A 558 -3.25 23.21 5.97
C PHE A 558 -2.06 24.11 6.34
N GLN A 559 -2.17 25.41 6.06
CA GLN A 559 -1.13 26.38 6.42
C GLN A 559 -0.90 26.43 7.94
N LYS A 560 -1.99 26.58 8.72
CA LYS A 560 -1.90 26.69 10.18
C LYS A 560 -1.37 25.41 10.82
N ALA A 561 -1.78 24.24 10.34
CA ALA A 561 -1.26 22.98 10.83
C ALA A 561 0.24 22.80 10.51
N GLY A 562 0.70 23.27 9.34
CA GLY A 562 2.13 23.26 9.01
C GLY A 562 2.98 24.06 10.00
N GLN A 563 2.47 25.21 10.46
CA GLN A 563 3.15 26.06 11.46
C GLN A 563 3.27 25.39 12.84
N LEU A 564 2.28 24.56 13.24
CA LEU A 564 2.33 23.85 14.52
C LEU A 564 3.54 22.91 14.66
N LEU A 565 4.15 22.47 13.54
CA LEU A 565 5.23 21.50 13.58
C LEU A 565 6.52 22.10 14.15
N TYR A 566 7.05 23.18 13.56
CA TYR A 566 8.32 23.80 13.96
C TYR A 566 8.15 25.10 14.75
N ASP A 567 7.10 25.88 14.46
CA ASP A 567 6.80 27.11 15.21
C ASP A 567 6.01 26.81 16.49
N GLY A 568 5.25 25.72 16.49
CA GLY A 568 4.58 25.15 17.66
C GLY A 568 5.43 24.15 18.46
N THR A 569 4.77 23.39 19.32
CA THR A 569 5.40 22.51 20.32
C THR A 569 5.65 21.08 19.86
N PHE A 570 5.16 20.66 18.69
CA PHE A 570 5.38 19.28 18.22
C PHE A 570 6.85 18.94 17.97
N VAL A 571 7.67 19.93 17.61
CA VAL A 571 9.13 19.76 17.50
C VAL A 571 9.77 19.28 18.82
N SER A 572 9.14 19.56 19.98
CA SER A 572 9.60 19.10 21.29
C SER A 572 9.54 17.58 21.44
N GLU A 573 8.73 16.86 20.65
CA GLU A 573 8.73 15.39 20.66
C GLU A 573 10.08 14.80 20.23
N ARG A 574 10.89 15.55 19.46
CA ARG A 574 12.26 15.13 19.11
C ARG A 574 13.15 15.01 20.34
N LEU A 575 12.94 15.85 21.34
CA LEU A 575 13.65 15.78 22.61
C LEU A 575 13.03 14.72 23.53
N ALA A 576 11.69 14.66 23.59
CA ALA A 576 10.98 13.69 24.42
C ALA A 576 11.22 12.23 24.00
N SER A 577 11.62 12.01 22.75
CA SER A 577 11.94 10.70 22.18
C SER A 577 13.38 10.25 22.45
N LEU A 578 14.23 11.11 23.00
CA LEU A 578 15.62 10.82 23.32
C LEU A 578 15.76 10.43 24.80
N PRO A 579 16.82 9.67 25.17
CA PRO A 579 17.13 9.41 26.57
C PRO A 579 17.33 10.69 27.40
N ASP A 580 17.11 10.60 28.70
CA ASP A 580 17.35 11.72 29.62
C ASP A 580 18.81 12.22 29.56
N ASP A 581 18.96 13.55 29.56
CA ASP A 581 20.21 14.30 29.37
C ASP A 581 20.99 13.94 28.08
N PHE A 582 20.36 13.28 27.09
CA PHE A 582 21.07 12.81 25.89
C PHE A 582 21.76 13.96 25.15
N LEU A 583 21.09 15.11 25.01
CA LEU A 583 21.64 16.29 24.34
C LEU A 583 22.88 16.83 25.07
N GLU A 584 22.84 16.90 26.40
CA GLU A 584 23.95 17.41 27.21
C GLU A 584 25.17 16.47 27.13
N LYS A 585 24.94 15.16 27.24
CA LYS A 585 26.01 14.14 27.23
C LYS A 585 26.65 13.96 25.86
N ASN A 586 25.91 14.15 24.77
CA ASN A 586 26.33 13.74 23.42
C ASN A 586 26.47 14.89 22.42
N ARG A 587 26.39 16.15 22.88
CA ARG A 587 26.44 17.35 22.02
C ARG A 587 27.54 17.31 20.96
N SER A 588 28.75 16.90 21.32
CA SER A 588 29.91 16.89 20.41
C SER A 588 29.81 15.86 19.28
N ALA A 589 28.96 14.84 19.44
CA ALA A 589 28.75 13.78 18.45
C ALA A 589 27.51 14.04 17.56
N LEU A 590 26.74 15.09 17.84
CA LEU A 590 25.59 15.50 17.04
C LEU A 590 26.00 16.47 15.93
N HIS A 591 25.27 16.43 14.83
CA HIS A 591 25.45 17.36 13.73
C HIS A 591 25.17 18.80 14.21
N PRO A 592 26.03 19.80 13.90
CA PRO A 592 25.92 21.15 14.46
C PRO A 592 24.54 21.80 14.26
N VAL A 593 23.93 21.59 13.09
CA VAL A 593 22.58 22.11 12.77
C VAL A 593 21.50 21.44 13.61
N THR A 594 21.65 20.14 13.90
CA THR A 594 20.71 19.41 14.77
C THR A 594 20.80 19.96 16.19
N VAL A 595 22.02 20.20 16.69
CA VAL A 595 22.25 20.84 18.00
C VAL A 595 21.62 22.24 18.04
N GLN A 596 21.85 23.07 17.02
CA GLN A 596 21.26 24.41 16.92
C GLN A 596 19.72 24.37 16.95
N LEU A 597 19.10 23.42 16.27
CA LEU A 597 17.65 23.23 16.31
C LEU A 597 17.20 22.85 17.73
N MET A 598 17.83 21.86 18.36
CA MET A 598 17.47 21.41 19.71
C MET A 598 17.65 22.52 20.75
N ASP A 599 18.68 23.36 20.60
CA ASP A 599 18.87 24.56 21.42
C ASP A 599 17.74 25.56 21.24
N THR A 600 17.32 25.80 20.00
CA THR A 600 16.19 26.68 19.71
C THR A 600 14.91 26.19 20.38
N VAL A 601 14.65 24.88 20.33
CA VAL A 601 13.48 24.26 20.96
C VAL A 601 13.56 24.38 22.49
N THR A 602 14.70 24.03 23.09
CA THR A 602 14.89 24.11 24.55
C THR A 602 14.79 25.56 25.05
N ASN A 603 15.39 26.51 24.33
CA ASN A 603 15.38 27.93 24.70
C ASN A 603 14.00 28.59 24.57
N ARG A 604 13.08 28.02 23.78
CA ARG A 604 11.70 28.50 23.66
C ARG A 604 10.95 28.37 24.99
N LYS A 605 11.35 27.44 25.88
CA LYS A 605 10.72 27.20 27.19
C LYS A 605 9.19 27.04 27.11
N SER A 606 8.71 26.33 26.08
CA SER A 606 7.29 26.03 25.92
C SER A 606 6.75 25.29 27.13
N SER A 607 5.60 25.73 27.64
CA SER A 607 4.94 25.11 28.79
C SER A 607 4.08 23.92 28.37
N ALA A 608 3.68 23.08 29.33
CA ALA A 608 2.67 22.05 29.08
C ALA A 608 1.35 22.65 28.57
N VAL A 609 1.00 23.87 29.02
CA VAL A 609 -0.21 24.57 28.54
C VAL A 609 -0.10 24.90 27.05
N ASP A 610 1.08 25.28 26.57
CA ASP A 610 1.30 25.55 25.14
C ASP A 610 1.18 24.27 24.32
N ALA A 611 1.70 23.15 24.83
CA ALA A 611 1.53 21.84 24.19
C ALA A 611 0.06 21.42 24.07
N TYR A 612 -0.74 21.60 25.13
CA TYR A 612 -2.17 21.31 25.08
C TYR A 612 -2.94 22.26 24.17
N ARG A 613 -2.53 23.53 24.05
CA ARG A 613 -3.13 24.48 23.09
C ARG A 613 -2.87 24.05 21.66
N ASP A 614 -1.66 23.59 21.34
CA ASP A 614 -1.34 23.09 20.00
C ASP A 614 -2.09 21.79 19.68
N LEU A 615 -2.29 20.91 20.67
CA LEU A 615 -3.15 19.73 20.51
C LEU A 615 -4.61 20.11 20.23
N GLN A 616 -5.14 21.12 20.92
CA GLN A 616 -6.49 21.64 20.68
C GLN A 616 -6.60 22.29 19.29
N ALA A 617 -5.59 23.08 18.88
CA ALA A 617 -5.53 23.67 17.54
C ALA A 617 -5.46 22.58 16.46
N LYS A 618 -4.62 21.55 16.64
CA LYS A 618 -4.55 20.38 15.75
C LYS A 618 -5.91 19.71 15.60
N ALA A 619 -6.66 19.49 16.68
CA ALA A 619 -7.98 18.88 16.61
C ALA A 619 -8.98 19.72 15.78
N ILE A 620 -8.95 21.05 15.94
CA ILE A 620 -9.77 21.98 15.14
C ILE A 620 -9.38 21.90 13.66
N TYR A 621 -8.08 21.93 13.35
CA TYR A 621 -7.61 21.93 11.96
C TYR A 621 -7.85 20.58 11.27
N ILE A 622 -7.76 19.45 11.99
CA ILE A 622 -8.16 18.13 11.48
C ILE A 622 -9.63 18.18 11.06
N ARG A 623 -10.53 18.69 11.90
CA ARG A 623 -11.96 18.77 11.58
C ARG A 623 -12.24 19.65 10.36
N GLN A 624 -11.51 20.75 10.22
CA GLN A 624 -11.61 21.64 9.04
C GLN A 624 -11.06 20.97 7.78
N ALA A 625 -9.95 20.24 7.87
CA ALA A 625 -9.41 19.47 6.75
C ALA A 625 -10.37 18.34 6.32
N GLU A 626 -11.00 17.63 7.26
CA GLU A 626 -12.06 16.65 6.98
C GLU A 626 -13.22 17.26 6.18
N GLN A 627 -13.60 18.51 6.46
CA GLN A 627 -14.65 19.21 5.69
C GLN A 627 -14.21 19.51 4.26
N VAL A 628 -12.92 19.76 4.02
CA VAL A 628 -12.37 19.94 2.66
C VAL A 628 -12.43 18.64 1.86
N PHE A 629 -12.22 17.49 2.50
CA PHE A 629 -12.34 16.17 1.87
C PHE A 629 -13.75 15.56 1.97
N ALA A 630 -14.72 16.28 2.55
CA ALA A 630 -16.06 15.76 2.75
C ALA A 630 -16.75 15.56 1.41
N TYR A 631 -17.48 14.45 1.26
CA TYR A 631 -18.29 14.20 0.08
C TYR A 631 -19.45 15.20 -0.01
N SER A 632 -19.21 16.31 -0.70
CA SER A 632 -20.09 17.47 -0.76
C SER A 632 -19.90 18.24 -2.06
N ALA A 633 -20.75 19.24 -2.31
CA ALA A 633 -20.63 20.08 -3.49
C ALA A 633 -19.27 20.81 -3.56
N SER A 634 -18.76 21.26 -2.40
CA SER A 634 -17.50 22.01 -2.27
C SER A 634 -16.28 21.18 -1.89
N GLY A 635 -16.45 19.92 -1.48
CA GLY A 635 -15.34 19.06 -1.11
C GLY A 635 -14.58 18.50 -2.31
N VAL A 636 -13.33 18.08 -2.06
CA VAL A 636 -12.39 17.56 -3.07
C VAL A 636 -11.93 16.14 -2.71
N ASP A 637 -11.53 15.37 -3.73
CA ASP A 637 -10.96 14.03 -3.52
C ASP A 637 -9.49 14.12 -3.13
N VAL A 638 -8.76 15.06 -3.73
CA VAL A 638 -7.34 15.32 -3.45
C VAL A 638 -7.01 16.80 -3.46
N ILE A 639 -5.92 17.17 -2.81
CA ILE A 639 -5.26 18.47 -2.98
C ILE A 639 -3.94 18.23 -3.69
N ALA A 640 -3.65 19.03 -4.73
CA ALA A 640 -2.37 19.01 -5.41
C ALA A 640 -1.52 20.21 -4.94
N VAL A 641 -0.26 19.95 -4.60
CA VAL A 641 0.74 20.96 -4.22
C VAL A 641 2.09 20.64 -4.88
N PRO A 642 2.96 21.62 -5.18
CA PRO A 642 4.37 21.31 -5.44
C PRO A 642 4.93 20.52 -4.27
N THR A 643 5.72 19.47 -4.52
CA THR A 643 6.34 18.73 -3.41
C THR A 643 7.27 19.64 -2.62
N THR A 644 8.01 20.52 -3.30
CA THR A 644 8.80 21.60 -2.70
C THR A 644 8.67 22.89 -3.51
N PRO A 645 8.89 24.07 -2.91
CA PRO A 645 8.89 25.34 -3.65
C PRO A 645 10.09 25.51 -4.60
N THR A 646 11.19 24.79 -4.38
CA THR A 646 12.48 24.95 -5.07
C THR A 646 13.40 23.74 -4.81
N HIS A 647 14.57 23.70 -5.45
CA HIS A 647 15.62 22.69 -5.27
C HIS A 647 16.98 23.39 -5.06
N TRP A 648 17.61 23.20 -3.89
CA TRP A 648 18.83 23.95 -3.54
C TRP A 648 20.12 23.23 -3.96
N LYS A 649 21.17 24.00 -4.25
CA LYS A 649 22.54 23.46 -4.25
C LYS A 649 22.96 23.08 -2.83
N ILE A 650 23.85 22.11 -2.70
CA ILE A 650 24.41 21.67 -1.42
C ILE A 650 25.11 22.83 -0.71
N GLU A 651 25.93 23.60 -1.44
CA GLU A 651 26.66 24.76 -0.90
C GLU A 651 25.72 25.80 -0.28
N GLU A 652 24.58 26.04 -0.92
CA GLU A 652 23.59 27.01 -0.45
C GLU A 652 22.95 26.54 0.86
N VAL A 653 22.63 25.25 0.96
CA VAL A 653 22.08 24.66 2.19
C VAL A 653 23.11 24.69 3.30
N LEU A 654 24.38 24.42 3.03
CA LEU A 654 25.44 24.51 4.04
C LEU A 654 25.63 25.95 4.55
N ALA A 655 25.42 26.95 3.69
CA ALA A 655 25.51 28.36 4.06
C ALA A 655 24.31 28.85 4.91
N ASP A 656 23.09 28.34 4.66
CA ASP A 656 21.88 28.71 5.40
C ASP A 656 20.99 27.47 5.72
N PRO A 657 21.45 26.60 6.65
CA PRO A 657 20.92 25.25 6.80
C PRO A 657 19.55 25.16 7.47
N ILE A 658 19.13 26.19 8.21
CA ILE A 658 17.83 26.21 8.89
C ILE A 658 16.76 26.80 7.98
N LYS A 659 16.99 28.00 7.42
CA LYS A 659 15.98 28.69 6.62
C LYS A 659 15.68 27.94 5.32
N LYS A 660 16.70 27.53 4.56
CA LYS A 660 16.51 26.80 3.30
C LYS A 660 15.79 25.47 3.51
N ASN A 661 16.09 24.76 4.60
CA ASN A 661 15.36 23.56 5.00
C ASN A 661 13.88 23.86 5.30
N SER A 662 13.59 24.93 6.03
CA SER A 662 12.21 25.31 6.38
C SER A 662 11.37 25.59 5.13
N ILE A 663 11.93 26.31 4.15
CA ILE A 663 11.26 26.60 2.86
C ILE A 663 10.83 25.31 2.14
N LEU A 664 11.65 24.26 2.16
CA LEU A 664 11.28 22.99 1.50
C LEU A 664 10.03 22.36 2.11
N GLY A 665 9.72 22.65 3.37
CA GLY A 665 8.64 22.05 4.13
C GLY A 665 7.27 22.71 3.99
N GLU A 666 7.19 23.84 3.28
CA GLU A 666 5.98 24.68 3.15
C GLU A 666 4.71 23.85 2.87
N PHE A 667 4.79 22.95 1.88
CA PHE A 667 3.66 22.15 1.43
C PHE A 667 3.62 20.73 2.03
N THR A 668 4.56 20.37 2.90
CA THR A 668 4.68 19.01 3.43
C THR A 668 4.43 18.88 4.93
N HIS A 669 4.68 19.95 5.70
CA HIS A 669 4.58 19.96 7.17
C HIS A 669 3.18 19.60 7.68
N CYS A 670 2.13 20.02 6.97
CA CYS A 670 0.75 19.80 7.41
C CYS A 670 0.32 18.32 7.39
N GLY A 671 0.97 17.48 6.57
CA GLY A 671 0.50 16.13 6.26
C GLY A 671 0.20 15.27 7.49
N ASN A 672 1.19 15.07 8.37
CA ASN A 672 1.00 14.22 9.54
C ASN A 672 0.33 14.93 10.72
N VAL A 673 0.42 16.27 10.78
CA VAL A 673 -0.31 17.07 11.77
C VAL A 673 -1.81 16.92 11.54
N LEU A 674 -2.25 16.92 10.28
CA LEU A 674 -3.64 16.76 9.86
C LEU A 674 -4.07 15.31 9.60
N ASP A 675 -3.21 14.34 9.88
CA ASP A 675 -3.50 12.91 9.67
C ASP A 675 -3.86 12.55 8.21
N LEU A 676 -3.25 13.25 7.25
CA LEU A 676 -3.45 13.05 5.81
C LEU A 676 -2.61 11.88 5.29
N CYS A 677 -3.04 11.27 4.19
CA CYS A 677 -2.19 10.47 3.31
C CYS A 677 -1.65 11.34 2.16
N GLY A 678 -0.52 10.96 1.57
CA GLY A 678 0.09 11.75 0.50
C GLY A 678 1.02 10.95 -0.41
N ILE A 679 1.10 11.32 -1.68
CA ILE A 679 2.02 10.72 -2.65
C ILE A 679 2.68 11.80 -3.50
N ALA A 680 4.02 11.86 -3.44
CA ALA A 680 4.84 12.65 -4.35
C ALA A 680 5.09 11.82 -5.61
N VAL A 681 4.74 12.37 -6.77
CA VAL A 681 4.96 11.76 -8.08
C VAL A 681 5.76 12.70 -9.00
N PRO A 682 6.65 12.16 -9.84
CA PRO A 682 7.34 12.96 -10.85
C PRO A 682 6.35 13.71 -11.74
N ALA A 683 6.63 14.98 -11.98
CA ALA A 683 5.81 15.88 -12.78
C ALA A 683 6.67 16.68 -13.78
N GLY A 684 7.73 16.05 -14.28
CA GLY A 684 8.58 16.56 -15.37
C GLY A 684 9.95 17.01 -14.88
N THR A 685 10.67 17.69 -15.77
CA THR A 685 12.01 18.25 -15.51
C THR A 685 12.09 19.68 -16.01
N TYR A 686 13.04 20.45 -15.49
CA TYR A 686 13.34 21.80 -15.94
C TYR A 686 14.86 22.02 -16.00
N PRO A 687 15.36 22.92 -16.89
CA PRO A 687 16.79 23.23 -16.98
C PRO A 687 17.32 23.87 -15.71
N VAL A 688 18.56 23.55 -15.33
CA VAL A 688 19.24 24.18 -14.18
C VAL A 688 19.33 25.70 -14.34
N ALA A 689 19.65 26.18 -15.55
CA ALA A 689 19.71 27.60 -15.89
C ALA A 689 18.43 28.38 -15.56
N GLU A 690 17.25 27.76 -15.66
CA GLU A 690 15.98 28.42 -15.33
C GLU A 690 15.86 28.69 -13.83
N LEU A 691 16.42 27.81 -13.00
CA LEU A 691 16.41 27.96 -11.55
C LEU A 691 17.51 28.91 -11.06
N SER A 692 18.72 28.80 -11.61
CA SER A 692 19.86 29.62 -11.21
C SER A 692 19.82 31.04 -11.79
N GLY A 693 19.11 31.23 -12.90
CA GLY A 693 19.12 32.48 -13.68
C GLY A 693 20.40 32.69 -14.48
N GLN A 694 21.27 31.67 -14.59
CA GLN A 694 22.52 31.73 -15.33
C GLN A 694 22.44 30.82 -16.56
N GLU A 695 22.44 31.40 -17.76
CA GLU A 695 22.32 30.65 -19.03
C GLU A 695 23.44 29.63 -19.26
N THR A 696 24.57 29.78 -18.57
CA THR A 696 25.72 28.86 -18.66
C THR A 696 25.58 27.60 -17.82
N ASP A 697 24.60 27.52 -16.91
CA ASP A 697 24.40 26.35 -16.06
C ASP A 697 23.72 25.23 -16.85
N GLU A 698 24.44 24.12 -17.07
CA GLU A 698 23.95 22.96 -17.81
C GLU A 698 23.24 21.94 -16.91
N GLY A 699 22.46 21.06 -17.55
CA GLY A 699 21.75 19.97 -16.88
C GLY A 699 20.28 20.24 -16.61
N VAL A 700 19.61 19.28 -15.98
CA VAL A 700 18.18 19.34 -15.66
C VAL A 700 17.93 18.88 -14.23
N LEU A 701 16.87 19.39 -13.62
CA LEU A 701 16.38 18.96 -12.31
C LEU A 701 14.95 18.43 -12.42
N PRO A 702 14.56 17.48 -11.56
CA PRO A 702 13.21 16.98 -11.53
C PRO A 702 12.27 17.97 -10.84
N PHE A 703 11.02 17.99 -11.29
CA PHE A 703 9.90 18.58 -10.58
C PHE A 703 8.93 17.48 -10.18
N SER A 704 8.32 17.60 -9.00
CA SER A 704 7.29 16.68 -8.54
C SER A 704 6.12 17.41 -7.91
N VAL A 705 4.95 16.77 -8.01
CA VAL A 705 3.72 17.19 -7.35
C VAL A 705 3.41 16.20 -6.23
N THR A 706 2.95 16.70 -5.08
CA THR A 706 2.36 15.88 -4.03
C THR A 706 0.84 15.98 -4.14
N LEU A 707 0.19 14.83 -4.26
CA LEU A 707 -1.24 14.71 -4.03
C LEU A 707 -1.47 14.35 -2.55
N LEU A 708 -2.37 15.06 -1.88
CA LEU A 708 -2.77 14.83 -0.48
C LEU A 708 -4.24 14.47 -0.42
N SER A 709 -4.61 13.54 0.46
CA SER A 709 -6.01 13.22 0.76
C SER A 709 -6.22 12.94 2.24
N GLY A 710 -7.48 12.86 2.67
CA GLY A 710 -7.87 12.59 4.05
C GLY A 710 -7.36 11.23 4.57
N SER A 711 -7.40 11.05 5.89
CA SER A 711 -7.08 9.77 6.54
C SER A 711 -7.88 8.62 5.91
N ARG A 712 -7.18 7.56 5.52
CA ARG A 712 -7.70 6.31 4.92
C ARG A 712 -8.29 6.43 3.51
N LEU A 713 -8.05 7.54 2.83
CA LEU A 713 -8.35 7.74 1.40
C LEU A 713 -7.16 7.38 0.49
N ASP A 714 -6.20 6.61 1.04
CA ASP A 714 -5.00 6.13 0.38
C ASP A 714 -5.28 5.44 -0.96
N ALA A 715 -6.32 4.60 -1.02
CA ALA A 715 -6.65 3.82 -2.21
C ALA A 715 -7.07 4.71 -3.38
N GLU A 716 -7.93 5.69 -3.09
CA GLU A 716 -8.45 6.71 -4.00
C GLU A 716 -7.33 7.63 -4.47
N LEU A 717 -6.51 8.11 -3.53
CA LEU A 717 -5.33 8.92 -3.79
C LEU A 717 -4.38 8.23 -4.77
N LEU A 718 -4.03 6.96 -4.49
CA LEU A 718 -3.15 6.18 -5.33
C LEU A 718 -3.74 5.91 -6.72
N GLU A 719 -5.07 5.88 -6.88
CA GLU A 719 -5.70 5.67 -8.18
C GLU A 719 -5.63 6.93 -9.03
N ILE A 720 -5.88 8.11 -8.45
CA ILE A 720 -5.65 9.39 -9.14
C ILE A 720 -4.17 9.53 -9.52
N ALA A 721 -3.26 9.20 -8.60
CA ALA A 721 -1.83 9.27 -8.86
C ALA A 721 -1.38 8.32 -9.99
N ARG A 722 -1.93 7.10 -10.04
CA ARG A 722 -1.67 6.15 -11.14
C ARG A 722 -2.11 6.72 -12.49
N ARG A 723 -3.35 7.26 -12.56
CA ARG A 723 -3.86 7.91 -13.77
C ARG A 723 -2.97 9.08 -14.21
N PHE A 724 -2.47 9.86 -13.25
CA PHE A 724 -1.55 10.96 -13.53
C PHE A 724 -0.21 10.46 -14.08
N GLU A 725 0.40 9.45 -13.44
CA GLU A 725 1.66 8.83 -13.89
C GLU A 725 1.55 8.27 -15.32
N GLU A 726 0.46 7.59 -15.65
CA GLU A 726 0.23 7.00 -16.99
C GLU A 726 0.07 8.02 -18.11
N ASN A 727 -0.43 9.21 -17.78
CA ASN A 727 -0.59 10.31 -18.73
C ASN A 727 0.65 11.24 -18.78
N PHE A 728 1.70 10.90 -18.03
CA PHE A 728 2.98 11.60 -17.98
C PHE A 728 4.08 10.91 -18.82
N ALA A 729 3.94 9.61 -19.05
CA ALA A 729 4.92 8.74 -19.71
C ALA A 729 4.90 8.80 -21.25
#